data_AF-A0A962AFM2-F1
#
_entry.id   AF-A0A962AFM2-F1
#
_cell.length_a   1.000
_cell.length_b   1.000
_cell.length_c   1.000
_cell.angle_alpha   90.00
_cell.angle_beta   90.00
_cell.angle_gamma   90.00
#
_symmetry.space_group_name_H-M   'P 1'
#
loop_
_entity.id
_entity.type
_entity.pdbx_description
1 polymer ?
#
loop_
_entity_poly.entity_id
_entity_poly.type
_entity_poly.pdbx_seq_one_letter_code
_entity_poly.pdbx_strand_id
1 'polypeptide(L)'
;MTTVISAPDFSTYTNFDWIAAIRERIALARGRVAEIKASGKTDFSLIAGLETCDEELGQVLEVFYSLLGTDTTDAMQALAQEIGPISAEFSSEISQDVELFRLVDALWAKRDGIKDPAQYACLEKHWKGFVRNGALLDDAGKAQLKAIDAEMSKLGPRFSDNMRKSAKAYQLVITAPADLAGLPESAVAAAREEAEAKGHKDAWLFTLDHPSYVPFMTYADNRELREQMWRAFAARAYGDDFDNRALAKEIVGLRHARARLLGYAGHADFVLERRMAETPERVFAFLDRLKSVALPAARRELEELRAFAGTDLKPWDVGYYSEKLKQKKYAFDSERLRPYFPVDAVLKGCFAHCEKLFGLSFRESGAYSVYHPDVKPFDVVDSATGTPLGLLYADFFPRDGKNSGAWQGTFRERRIMRDGNTGLPLSVIVCNFTKPTKDKPSLLSFDEVETLFHEMGHALHTLLTTIDYPSISGTSVYWDFVELPSQIMENWLTEKETLDIFARHYETGETIPQQLIDALKKSQNFMAGWFVMRQLQFCLLDMTWHTADPASIGDVLTFERGVLDPLALLPYEAGCVSTSFSHIFAGGYSAGYYSYQWAEVLDADAFSLFKEKGLYDPATGRAFRDRVLALGGSRPPLDLFRDFRGREPDPDASLRRRGLLDAA
;
A
#
# COMPACT_ATOMS: atom_id res chain seq x y z
N MET A 1 -12.75 18.31 27.69
CA MET A 1 -12.67 18.13 26.22
C MET A 1 -13.75 17.16 25.83
N THR A 2 -14.62 17.55 24.91
CA THR A 2 -15.66 16.67 24.34
C THR A 2 -15.15 16.08 23.03
N THR A 3 -15.52 14.84 22.73
CA THR A 3 -15.25 14.22 21.43
C THR A 3 -16.34 14.59 20.44
N VAL A 4 -15.98 14.81 19.18
CA VAL A 4 -16.92 15.25 18.13
C VAL A 4 -16.76 14.39 16.87
N ILE A 5 -17.88 13.92 16.33
CA ILE A 5 -17.98 13.35 14.98
C ILE A 5 -18.68 14.38 14.11
N SER A 6 -17.92 15.19 13.37
CA SER A 6 -18.44 16.06 12.32
C SER A 6 -18.09 15.47 10.95
N ALA A 7 -19.02 14.70 10.38
CA ALA A 7 -18.87 14.12 9.05
C ALA A 7 -19.08 15.17 7.94
N PRO A 8 -18.42 15.04 6.77
CA PRO A 8 -18.72 15.89 5.62
C PRO A 8 -20.18 15.74 5.19
N ASP A 9 -20.85 16.86 4.90
CA ASP A 9 -22.11 16.84 4.18
C ASP A 9 -21.84 16.88 2.68
N PHE A 10 -21.84 15.71 2.05
CA PHE A 10 -21.51 15.58 0.64
C PHE A 10 -22.46 16.31 -0.30
N SER A 11 -23.70 16.59 0.13
CA SER A 11 -24.68 17.33 -0.66
C SER A 11 -24.22 18.77 -0.96
N THR A 12 -23.40 19.34 -0.07
CA THR A 12 -22.87 20.71 -0.20
C THR A 12 -21.82 20.84 -1.31
N TYR A 13 -21.22 19.74 -1.77
CA TYR A 13 -20.13 19.78 -2.75
C TYR A 13 -20.59 19.83 -4.22
N THR A 14 -21.89 19.65 -4.49
CA THR A 14 -22.45 19.61 -5.86
C THR A 14 -22.15 20.89 -6.67
N ASN A 15 -22.18 22.06 -6.03
CA ASN A 15 -21.93 23.37 -6.66
C ASN A 15 -20.85 24.16 -5.89
N PHE A 16 -19.94 23.45 -5.23
CA PHE A 16 -18.97 24.06 -4.35
C PHE A 16 -17.81 24.67 -5.13
N ASP A 17 -17.50 25.95 -4.86
CA ASP A 17 -16.33 26.61 -5.43
C ASP A 17 -15.08 26.18 -4.65
N TRP A 18 -14.50 25.04 -5.06
CA TRP A 18 -13.32 24.44 -4.45
C TRP A 18 -12.14 25.41 -4.41
N ILE A 19 -11.88 26.14 -5.49
CA ILE A 19 -10.72 27.01 -5.60
C ILE A 19 -10.86 28.21 -4.66
N ALA A 20 -12.02 28.87 -4.64
CA ALA A 20 -12.27 29.98 -3.73
C ALA A 20 -12.18 29.52 -2.27
N ALA A 21 -12.82 28.39 -1.95
CA ALA A 21 -12.81 27.80 -0.62
C ALA A 21 -11.39 27.47 -0.12
N ILE A 22 -10.54 26.89 -0.97
CA ILE A 22 -9.16 26.54 -0.64
C ILE A 22 -8.32 27.82 -0.46
N ARG A 23 -8.44 28.80 -1.35
CA ARG A 23 -7.71 30.08 -1.24
C ARG A 23 -8.06 30.84 0.04
N GLU A 24 -9.33 30.87 0.41
CA GLU A 24 -9.80 31.48 1.67
C GLU A 24 -9.15 30.78 2.88
N ARG A 25 -9.17 29.45 2.93
CA ARG A 25 -8.59 28.67 4.02
C ARG A 25 -7.08 28.78 4.10
N ILE A 26 -6.39 28.89 2.97
CA ILE A 26 -4.95 29.22 2.91
C ILE A 26 -4.70 30.61 3.53
N ALA A 27 -5.54 31.61 3.23
CA ALA A 27 -5.39 32.94 3.84
C ALA A 27 -5.58 32.91 5.36
N LEU A 28 -6.56 32.14 5.85
CA LEU A 28 -6.75 31.90 7.29
C LEU A 28 -5.53 31.22 7.93
N ALA A 29 -5.01 30.17 7.29
CA ALA A 29 -3.84 29.45 7.76
C ALA A 29 -2.59 30.35 7.81
N ARG A 30 -2.35 31.18 6.77
CA ARG A 30 -1.26 32.18 6.76
C ARG A 30 -1.37 33.17 7.90
N GLY A 31 -2.58 33.66 8.21
CA GLY A 31 -2.83 34.53 9.36
C GLY A 31 -2.41 33.88 10.68
N ARG A 32 -2.77 32.60 10.87
CA ARG A 32 -2.42 31.84 12.08
C ARG A 32 -0.93 31.53 12.17
N VAL A 33 -0.27 31.25 11.06
CA VAL A 33 1.18 31.09 11.01
C VAL A 33 1.88 32.40 11.39
N ALA A 34 1.36 33.55 10.94
CA ALA A 34 1.87 34.84 11.37
C ALA A 34 1.69 35.08 12.87
N GLU A 35 0.55 34.71 13.46
CA GLU A 35 0.33 34.75 14.92
C GLU A 35 1.30 33.85 15.69
N ILE A 36 1.52 32.63 15.20
CA ILE A 36 2.48 31.67 15.77
C ILE A 36 3.89 32.29 15.79
N LYS A 37 4.33 32.88 14.67
CA LYS A 37 5.64 33.54 14.58
C LYS A 37 5.73 34.75 15.51
N ALA A 38 4.71 35.61 15.50
CA ALA A 38 4.64 36.80 16.34
C ALA A 38 4.65 36.48 17.85
N SER A 39 4.18 35.29 18.26
CA SER A 39 4.25 34.84 19.65
C SER A 39 5.68 34.68 20.16
N GLY A 40 6.64 34.40 19.26
CA GLY A 40 8.05 34.15 19.60
C GLY A 40 8.29 32.93 20.50
N LYS A 41 7.26 32.10 20.74
CA LYS A 41 7.36 30.96 21.66
C LYS A 41 8.25 29.86 21.08
N THR A 42 9.05 29.25 21.95
CA THR A 42 9.90 28.10 21.63
C THR A 42 9.65 26.98 22.65
N ASP A 43 8.37 26.74 22.95
CA ASP A 43 7.88 25.61 23.74
C ASP A 43 6.91 24.78 22.88
N PHE A 44 6.37 23.67 23.41
CA PHE A 44 5.52 22.79 22.60
C PHE A 44 4.25 23.47 22.04
N SER A 45 3.81 24.61 22.59
CA SER A 45 2.66 25.34 22.02
C SER A 45 2.92 25.87 20.61
N LEU A 46 4.20 26.02 20.21
CA LEU A 46 4.60 26.27 18.82
C LEU A 46 4.15 25.13 17.90
N ILE A 47 4.50 23.90 18.25
CA ILE A 47 4.17 22.70 17.46
C ILE A 47 2.68 22.43 17.49
N ALA A 48 2.03 22.55 18.65
CA ALA A 48 0.57 22.42 18.75
C ALA A 48 -0.17 23.47 17.90
N GLY A 49 0.39 24.69 17.78
CA GLY A 49 -0.12 25.70 16.86
C GLY A 49 -0.01 25.29 15.40
N LEU A 50 1.13 24.71 15.00
CA LEU A 50 1.34 24.21 13.63
C LEU A 50 0.42 23.04 13.29
N GLU A 51 0.16 22.13 14.24
CA GLU A 51 -0.76 21.00 14.06
C GLU A 51 -2.24 21.40 13.85
N THR A 52 -2.58 22.66 14.11
CA THR A 52 -3.96 23.17 14.03
C THR A 52 -4.11 24.38 13.11
N CYS A 53 -3.02 24.94 12.57
CA CYS A 53 -3.10 26.21 11.84
C CYS A 53 -3.87 26.11 10.53
N ASP A 54 -3.84 24.93 9.89
CA ASP A 54 -4.42 24.64 8.59
C ASP A 54 -5.66 23.72 8.67
N GLU A 55 -6.29 23.59 9.85
CA GLU A 55 -7.37 22.63 10.10
C GLU A 55 -8.45 22.63 9.00
N GLU A 56 -9.00 23.80 8.65
CA GLU A 56 -10.06 23.93 7.67
C GLU A 56 -9.57 23.65 6.24
N LEU A 57 -8.30 23.97 5.95
CA LEU A 57 -7.67 23.64 4.67
C LEU A 57 -7.51 22.12 4.54
N GLY A 58 -7.03 21.45 5.58
CA GLY A 58 -6.92 20.00 5.63
C GLY A 58 -8.26 19.32 5.37
N GLN A 59 -9.32 19.75 6.08
CA GLN A 59 -10.67 19.19 5.90
C GLN A 59 -11.19 19.28 4.47
N VAL A 60 -11.04 20.45 3.81
CA VAL A 60 -11.54 20.59 2.42
C VAL A 60 -10.70 19.79 1.43
N LEU A 61 -9.38 19.72 1.62
CA LEU A 61 -8.50 18.96 0.73
C LEU A 61 -8.69 17.45 0.88
N GLU A 62 -8.83 16.95 2.11
CA GLU A 62 -9.09 15.54 2.37
C GLU A 62 -10.39 15.07 1.70
N VAL A 63 -11.46 15.87 1.77
CA VAL A 63 -12.70 15.57 1.05
C VAL A 63 -12.49 15.62 -0.46
N PHE A 64 -11.87 16.68 -0.99
CA PHE A 64 -11.64 16.82 -2.43
C PHE A 64 -10.86 15.63 -3.01
N TYR A 65 -9.72 15.28 -2.41
CA TYR A 65 -8.87 14.21 -2.91
C TYR A 65 -9.44 12.82 -2.66
N SER A 66 -10.22 12.63 -1.58
CA SER A 66 -10.99 11.40 -1.38
C SER A 66 -12.01 11.20 -2.51
N LEU A 67 -12.82 12.23 -2.80
CA LEU A 67 -13.77 12.20 -3.92
C LEU A 67 -13.07 12.04 -5.27
N LEU A 68 -11.90 12.66 -5.47
CA LEU A 68 -11.10 12.50 -6.68
C LEU A 68 -10.67 11.03 -6.90
N GLY A 69 -10.51 10.26 -5.83
CA GLY A 69 -10.17 8.83 -5.90
C GLY A 69 -11.38 7.90 -5.96
N THR A 70 -12.53 8.32 -5.42
CA THR A 70 -13.69 7.45 -5.25
C THR A 70 -14.84 7.74 -6.21
N ASP A 71 -14.98 8.96 -6.72
CA ASP A 71 -16.14 9.40 -7.52
C ASP A 71 -15.80 10.59 -8.44
N THR A 72 -14.70 10.47 -9.19
CA THR A 72 -14.19 11.56 -10.04
C THR A 72 -14.99 11.81 -11.32
N THR A 73 -14.90 13.04 -11.81
CA THR A 73 -15.43 13.49 -13.10
C THR A 73 -14.36 14.29 -13.85
N ASP A 74 -14.51 14.52 -15.15
CA ASP A 74 -13.60 15.37 -15.93
C ASP A 74 -13.45 16.78 -15.34
N ALA A 75 -14.53 17.33 -14.79
CA ALA A 75 -14.51 18.62 -14.11
C ALA A 75 -13.66 18.58 -12.82
N MET A 76 -13.75 17.51 -12.04
CA MET A 76 -12.90 17.32 -10.85
C MET A 76 -11.44 17.11 -11.21
N GLN A 77 -11.14 16.39 -12.29
CA GLN A 77 -9.78 16.24 -12.77
C GLN A 77 -9.18 17.58 -13.21
N ALA A 78 -9.95 18.41 -13.90
CA ALA A 78 -9.52 19.77 -14.25
C ALA A 78 -9.25 20.62 -13.00
N LEU A 79 -10.15 20.57 -12.01
CA LEU A 79 -9.94 21.24 -10.72
C LEU A 79 -8.68 20.75 -10.01
N ALA A 80 -8.36 19.46 -10.04
CA ALA A 80 -7.16 18.92 -9.40
C ALA A 80 -5.87 19.51 -10.01
N GLN A 81 -5.85 19.79 -11.32
CA GLN A 81 -4.71 20.45 -12.00
C GLN A 81 -4.51 21.89 -11.54
N GLU A 82 -5.56 22.57 -11.08
CA GLU A 82 -5.49 23.93 -10.55
C GLU A 82 -5.22 23.96 -9.04
N ILE A 83 -5.87 23.08 -8.29
CA ILE A 83 -5.75 22.97 -6.82
C ILE A 83 -4.37 22.48 -6.41
N GLY A 84 -3.82 21.49 -7.11
CA GLY A 84 -2.52 20.90 -6.81
C GLY A 84 -1.40 21.95 -6.65
N PRO A 85 -1.17 22.82 -7.65
CA PRO A 85 -0.20 23.92 -7.55
C PRO A 85 -0.47 24.90 -6.40
N ILE A 86 -1.74 25.26 -6.15
CA ILE A 86 -2.11 26.20 -5.07
C ILE A 86 -1.75 25.62 -3.70
N SER A 87 -2.10 24.35 -3.45
CA SER A 87 -1.77 23.66 -2.20
C SER A 87 -0.26 23.43 -2.04
N ALA A 88 0.44 23.10 -3.13
CA ALA A 88 1.88 22.91 -3.13
C ALA A 88 2.63 24.21 -2.83
N GLU A 89 2.17 25.34 -3.35
CA GLU A 89 2.73 26.67 -3.04
C GLU A 89 2.65 26.96 -1.54
N PHE A 90 1.47 26.80 -0.93
CA PHE A 90 1.33 27.00 0.52
C PHE A 90 2.20 26.04 1.35
N SER A 91 2.26 24.75 0.99
CA SER A 91 3.13 23.78 1.67
C SER A 91 4.62 24.16 1.55
N SER A 92 5.04 24.67 0.39
CA SER A 92 6.39 25.18 0.16
C SER A 92 6.68 26.43 0.99
N GLU A 93 5.72 27.34 1.12
CA GLU A 93 5.85 28.54 1.98
C GLU A 93 6.14 28.14 3.42
N ILE A 94 5.39 27.18 3.98
CA ILE A 94 5.58 26.73 5.36
C ILE A 94 6.93 26.03 5.53
N SER A 95 7.24 25.05 4.68
CA SER A 95 8.47 24.24 4.80
C SER A 95 9.76 25.04 4.56
N GLN A 96 9.68 26.19 3.90
CA GLN A 96 10.82 27.08 3.61
C GLN A 96 10.82 28.36 4.46
N ASP A 97 9.86 28.55 5.38
CA ASP A 97 9.80 29.74 6.24
C ASP A 97 10.97 29.74 7.23
N VAL A 98 11.92 30.66 7.00
CA VAL A 98 13.15 30.82 7.77
C VAL A 98 12.88 31.19 9.23
N GLU A 99 11.89 32.04 9.48
CA GLU A 99 11.56 32.49 10.83
C GLU A 99 10.88 31.37 11.62
N LEU A 100 9.96 30.65 10.98
CA LEU A 100 9.31 29.50 11.59
C LEU A 100 10.31 28.40 11.91
N PHE A 101 11.19 28.06 10.95
CA PHE A 101 12.25 27.10 11.19
C PHE A 101 13.16 27.52 12.35
N ARG A 102 13.55 28.80 12.44
CA ARG A 102 14.36 29.31 13.56
C ARG A 102 13.70 29.06 14.92
N LEU A 103 12.37 29.21 15.02
CA LEU A 103 11.63 28.92 16.25
C LEU A 103 11.58 27.42 16.57
N VAL A 104 11.32 26.59 15.55
CA VAL A 104 11.28 25.13 15.68
C VAL A 104 12.66 24.57 16.03
N ASP A 105 13.73 25.08 15.41
CA ASP A 105 15.12 24.69 15.68
C ASP A 105 15.56 25.08 17.09
N ALA A 106 15.16 26.27 17.57
CA ALA A 106 15.40 26.69 18.95
C ALA A 106 14.69 25.80 19.99
N LEU A 107 13.50 25.28 19.65
CA LEU A 107 12.81 24.28 20.46
C LEU A 107 13.50 22.90 20.37
N TRP A 108 13.92 22.48 19.17
CA TRP A 108 14.65 21.23 18.94
C TRP A 108 15.97 21.15 19.71
N ALA A 109 16.68 22.27 19.85
CA ALA A 109 17.88 22.37 20.69
C ALA A 109 17.61 22.05 22.18
N LYS A 110 16.35 22.16 22.63
CA LYS A 110 15.89 21.88 24.00
C LYS A 110 15.03 20.60 24.09
N ARG A 111 15.01 19.77 23.04
CA ARG A 111 14.14 18.59 22.92
C ARG A 111 14.24 17.61 24.08
N ASP A 112 15.40 17.49 24.73
CA ASP A 112 15.61 16.61 25.89
C ASP A 112 14.69 16.97 27.08
N GLY A 113 14.14 18.18 27.10
CA GLY A 113 13.13 18.63 28.05
C GLY A 113 11.70 18.15 27.76
N ILE A 114 11.39 17.69 26.54
CA ILE A 114 10.07 17.14 26.19
C ILE A 114 10.03 15.67 26.60
N LYS A 115 9.27 15.37 27.65
CA LYS A 115 9.17 14.02 28.23
C LYS A 115 8.00 13.20 27.69
N ASP A 116 6.96 13.87 27.17
CA ASP A 116 5.85 13.18 26.54
C ASP A 116 6.29 12.62 25.17
N PRO A 117 6.19 11.29 24.93
CA PRO A 117 6.66 10.69 23.68
C PRO A 117 5.95 11.23 22.44
N ALA A 118 4.64 11.47 22.51
CA ALA A 118 3.89 11.97 21.37
C ALA A 118 4.28 13.42 21.02
N GLN A 119 4.50 14.27 22.03
CA GLN A 119 5.03 15.62 21.83
C GLN A 119 6.44 15.58 21.23
N TYR A 120 7.31 14.70 21.73
CA TYR A 120 8.67 14.55 21.21
C TYR A 120 8.65 14.09 19.74
N ALA A 121 7.87 13.06 19.42
CA ALA A 121 7.75 12.53 18.06
C ALA A 121 7.14 13.57 17.09
N CYS A 122 6.15 14.34 17.55
CA CYS A 122 5.56 15.42 16.77
C CYS A 122 6.58 16.54 16.50
N LEU A 123 7.34 16.97 17.51
CA LEU A 123 8.43 17.93 17.34
C LEU A 123 9.49 17.41 16.35
N GLU A 124 9.93 16.15 16.52
CA GLU A 124 10.90 15.53 15.62
C GLU A 124 10.39 15.50 14.18
N LYS A 125 9.12 15.10 13.95
CA LYS A 125 8.53 15.07 12.61
C LYS A 125 8.52 16.45 11.96
N HIS A 126 8.16 17.50 12.70
CA HIS A 126 8.21 18.88 12.19
C HIS A 126 9.64 19.31 11.87
N TRP A 127 10.55 19.18 12.83
CA TRP A 127 11.95 19.60 12.66
C TRP A 127 12.61 18.87 11.48
N LYS A 128 12.48 17.54 11.40
CA LYS A 128 12.96 16.76 10.24
C LYS A 128 12.26 17.19 8.95
N GLY A 129 10.99 17.55 8.99
CA GLY A 129 10.26 18.11 7.85
C GLY A 129 10.93 19.36 7.26
N PHE A 130 11.39 20.28 8.10
CA PHE A 130 12.16 21.44 7.66
C PHE A 130 13.55 21.06 7.14
N VAL A 131 14.31 20.29 7.93
CA VAL A 131 15.70 19.94 7.62
C VAL A 131 15.82 19.17 6.30
N ARG A 132 14.91 18.20 6.08
CA ARG A 132 14.88 17.36 4.87
C ARG A 132 14.37 18.10 3.61
N ASN A 133 13.89 19.33 3.80
CA ASN A 133 13.54 20.28 2.75
C ASN A 133 14.54 21.44 2.68
N GLY A 134 15.74 21.28 3.26
CA GLY A 134 16.85 22.19 3.06
C GLY A 134 16.83 23.43 3.96
N ALA A 135 16.07 23.42 5.05
CA ALA A 135 16.02 24.57 5.96
C ALA A 135 17.40 24.94 6.57
N LEU A 136 18.31 23.96 6.69
CA LEU A 136 19.70 24.14 7.14
C LEU A 136 20.68 24.56 6.02
N LEU A 137 20.24 24.60 4.76
CA LEU A 137 21.11 24.99 3.64
C LEU A 137 21.27 26.50 3.58
N ASP A 138 22.40 26.94 3.02
CA ASP A 138 22.59 28.33 2.57
C ASP A 138 21.76 28.61 1.30
N ASP A 139 21.76 29.86 0.84
CA ASP A 139 20.95 30.27 -0.32
C ASP A 139 21.35 29.53 -1.60
N ALA A 140 22.64 29.21 -1.76
CA ALA A 140 23.13 28.42 -2.90
C ALA A 140 22.62 26.98 -2.85
N GLY A 141 22.69 26.34 -1.67
CA GLY A 141 22.17 25.00 -1.45
C GLY A 141 20.64 24.93 -1.63
N LYS A 142 19.89 25.93 -1.14
CA LYS A 142 18.44 26.02 -1.37
C LYS A 142 18.09 26.15 -2.85
N ALA A 143 18.84 26.98 -3.60
CA ALA A 143 18.64 27.11 -5.04
C ALA A 143 18.94 25.79 -5.79
N GLN A 144 20.00 25.08 -5.40
CA GLN A 144 20.33 23.77 -5.96
C GLN A 144 19.26 22.72 -5.63
N LEU A 145 18.79 22.66 -4.38
CA LEU A 145 17.73 21.75 -3.96
C LEU A 145 16.45 21.99 -4.77
N LYS A 146 16.04 23.26 -4.91
CA LYS A 146 14.87 23.65 -5.70
C LYS A 146 14.99 23.22 -7.17
N ALA A 147 16.16 23.38 -7.78
CA ALA A 147 16.39 22.94 -9.16
C ALA A 147 16.29 21.41 -9.30
N ILE A 148 16.87 20.66 -8.35
CA ILE A 148 16.78 19.20 -8.32
C ILE A 148 15.31 18.75 -8.17
N ASP A 149 14.59 19.29 -7.19
CA ASP A 149 13.20 18.93 -6.91
C ASP A 149 12.28 19.27 -8.10
N ALA A 150 12.51 20.41 -8.77
CA ALA A 150 11.77 20.80 -9.97
C ALA A 150 11.96 19.80 -11.12
N GLU A 151 13.17 19.33 -11.37
CA GLU A 151 13.39 18.30 -12.40
C GLU A 151 12.81 16.95 -11.99
N MET A 152 13.05 16.49 -10.75
CA MET A 152 12.49 15.22 -10.27
C MET A 152 10.96 15.15 -10.37
N SER A 153 10.27 16.26 -10.13
CA SER A 153 8.79 16.34 -10.23
C SER A 153 8.25 16.00 -11.63
N LYS A 154 9.07 16.14 -12.68
CA LYS A 154 8.70 15.82 -14.07
C LYS A 154 9.06 14.39 -14.45
N LEU A 155 10.16 13.87 -13.92
CA LEU A 155 10.73 12.59 -14.34
C LEU A 155 9.89 11.38 -13.93
N GLY A 156 9.36 11.37 -12.70
CA GLY A 156 8.48 10.29 -12.21
C GLY A 156 7.23 10.12 -13.08
N PRO A 157 6.42 11.18 -13.31
CA PRO A 157 5.29 11.11 -14.22
C PRO A 157 5.65 10.68 -15.65
N ARG A 158 6.78 11.18 -16.19
CA ARG A 158 7.27 10.78 -17.52
C ARG A 158 7.63 9.29 -17.57
N PHE A 159 8.31 8.76 -16.56
CA PHE A 159 8.66 7.35 -16.47
C PHE A 159 7.40 6.46 -16.47
N SER A 160 6.40 6.81 -15.66
CA SER A 160 5.11 6.09 -15.61
C SER A 160 4.33 6.19 -16.91
N ASP A 161 4.29 7.37 -17.54
CA ASP A 161 3.60 7.56 -18.82
C ASP A 161 4.25 6.75 -19.95
N ASN A 162 5.59 6.74 -20.01
CA ASN A 162 6.35 5.92 -20.95
C ASN A 162 6.02 4.43 -20.79
N MET A 163 6.06 3.91 -19.56
CA MET A 163 5.71 2.51 -19.27
C MET A 163 4.28 2.18 -19.74
N ARG A 164 3.32 3.07 -19.46
CA ARG A 164 1.92 2.91 -19.86
C ARG A 164 1.76 2.94 -21.39
N LYS A 165 2.44 3.87 -22.07
CA LYS A 165 2.40 3.98 -23.55
C LYS A 165 3.03 2.76 -24.22
N SER A 166 4.17 2.29 -23.71
CA SER A 166 4.80 1.04 -24.15
C SER A 166 3.85 -0.16 -24.01
N ALA A 167 3.21 -0.30 -22.85
CA ALA A 167 2.24 -1.37 -22.61
C ALA A 167 1.03 -1.30 -23.56
N LYS A 168 0.46 -0.10 -23.76
CA LYS A 168 -0.69 0.14 -24.64
C LYS A 168 -0.39 -0.05 -26.13
N ALA A 169 0.86 0.12 -26.54
CA ALA A 169 1.27 -0.09 -27.93
C ALA A 169 1.22 -1.58 -28.33
N TYR A 170 1.32 -2.50 -27.36
CA TYR A 170 1.21 -3.93 -27.62
C TYR A 170 -0.25 -4.37 -27.74
N GLN A 171 -0.52 -5.18 -28.77
CA GLN A 171 -1.80 -5.83 -29.00
C GLN A 171 -1.58 -7.25 -29.49
N LEU A 172 -2.13 -8.24 -28.78
CA LEU A 172 -2.18 -9.62 -29.25
C LEU A 172 -3.59 -9.89 -29.77
N VAL A 173 -3.77 -9.79 -31.10
CA VAL A 173 -5.04 -10.07 -31.77
C VAL A 173 -5.08 -11.53 -32.19
N ILE A 174 -6.03 -12.28 -31.65
CA ILE A 174 -6.29 -13.69 -31.96
C ILE A 174 -7.57 -13.77 -32.79
N THR A 175 -7.54 -14.51 -33.90
CA THR A 175 -8.71 -14.73 -34.78
C THR A 175 -9.13 -16.20 -34.85
N ALA A 176 -8.22 -17.13 -34.50
CA ALA A 176 -8.52 -18.56 -34.48
C ALA A 176 -9.05 -18.98 -33.10
N PRO A 177 -10.26 -19.54 -32.99
CA PRO A 177 -10.81 -19.97 -31.70
C PRO A 177 -9.97 -21.05 -30.99
N ALA A 178 -9.20 -21.84 -31.74
CA ALA A 178 -8.33 -22.87 -31.17
C ALA A 178 -7.20 -22.30 -30.30
N ASP A 179 -6.76 -21.07 -30.55
CA ASP A 179 -5.72 -20.39 -29.78
C ASP A 179 -6.20 -19.87 -28.42
N LEU A 180 -7.51 -19.97 -28.14
CA LEU A 180 -8.12 -19.63 -26.85
C LEU A 180 -8.18 -20.81 -25.89
N ALA A 181 -7.72 -21.99 -26.31
CA ALA A 181 -7.79 -23.20 -25.50
C ALA A 181 -7.14 -23.01 -24.11
N GLY A 182 -7.82 -23.53 -23.09
CA GLY A 182 -7.41 -23.45 -21.69
C GLY A 182 -7.84 -22.17 -20.96
N LEU A 183 -8.07 -21.06 -21.68
CA LEU A 183 -8.47 -19.80 -21.05
C LEU A 183 -9.85 -19.89 -20.38
N PRO A 184 -10.04 -19.27 -19.19
CA PRO A 184 -11.36 -19.13 -18.58
C PRO A 184 -12.31 -18.33 -19.47
N GLU A 185 -13.60 -18.67 -19.44
CA GLU A 185 -14.65 -18.00 -20.21
C GLU A 185 -14.67 -16.48 -19.96
N SER A 186 -14.45 -16.06 -18.71
CA SER A 186 -14.37 -14.64 -18.33
C SER A 186 -13.24 -13.90 -19.04
N ALA A 187 -12.06 -14.51 -19.17
CA ALA A 187 -10.92 -13.92 -19.88
C ALA A 187 -11.17 -13.85 -21.39
N VAL A 188 -11.81 -14.87 -21.95
CA VAL A 188 -12.21 -14.89 -23.38
C VAL A 188 -13.26 -13.83 -23.68
N ALA A 189 -14.27 -13.68 -22.82
CA ALA A 189 -15.30 -12.65 -22.96
C ALA A 189 -14.70 -11.24 -22.88
N ALA A 190 -13.85 -10.98 -21.87
CA ALA A 190 -13.17 -9.69 -21.72
C ALA A 190 -12.29 -9.35 -22.95
N ALA A 191 -11.56 -10.33 -23.48
CA ALA A 191 -10.74 -10.13 -24.69
C ALA A 191 -11.60 -9.87 -25.95
N ARG A 192 -12.81 -10.42 -26.02
CA ARG A 192 -13.76 -10.15 -27.11
C ARG A 192 -14.26 -8.71 -27.05
N GLU A 193 -14.68 -8.26 -25.87
CA GLU A 193 -15.14 -6.89 -25.64
C GLU A 193 -14.03 -5.87 -25.96
N GLU A 194 -12.80 -6.14 -25.52
CA GLU A 194 -11.63 -5.30 -25.79
C GLU A 194 -11.30 -5.25 -27.29
N ALA A 195 -11.45 -6.37 -28.02
CA ALA A 195 -11.28 -6.40 -29.48
C ALA A 195 -12.31 -5.53 -30.18
N GLU A 196 -13.59 -5.65 -29.82
CA GLU A 196 -14.69 -4.87 -30.37
C GLU A 196 -14.51 -3.37 -30.09
N ALA A 197 -14.12 -3.02 -28.87
CA ALA A 197 -13.81 -1.64 -28.46
C ALA A 197 -12.66 -1.02 -29.28
N LYS A 198 -11.67 -1.83 -29.68
CA LYS A 198 -10.54 -1.39 -30.53
C LYS A 198 -10.77 -1.59 -32.03
N GLY A 199 -11.97 -1.96 -32.44
CA GLY A 199 -12.36 -2.08 -33.85
C GLY A 199 -11.90 -3.36 -34.55
N HIS A 200 -11.45 -4.36 -33.80
CA HIS A 200 -11.10 -5.69 -34.31
C HIS A 200 -12.36 -6.58 -34.36
N LYS A 201 -12.90 -6.79 -35.55
CA LYS A 201 -14.08 -7.66 -35.75
C LYS A 201 -13.68 -9.13 -35.75
N ASP A 202 -14.55 -9.97 -35.20
CA ASP A 202 -14.40 -11.43 -35.19
C ASP A 202 -13.06 -11.92 -34.60
N ALA A 203 -12.57 -11.19 -33.60
CA ALA A 203 -11.28 -11.43 -32.96
C ALA A 203 -11.39 -11.33 -31.43
N TRP A 204 -10.29 -11.67 -30.77
CA TRP A 204 -10.03 -11.44 -29.34
C TRP A 204 -8.74 -10.65 -29.21
N LEU A 205 -8.73 -9.68 -28.30
CA LEU A 205 -7.58 -8.82 -28.07
C LEU A 205 -7.10 -8.97 -26.63
N PHE A 206 -5.87 -9.44 -26.49
CA PHE A 206 -5.16 -9.51 -25.21
C PHE A 206 -4.13 -8.38 -25.12
N THR A 207 -4.05 -7.75 -23.95
CA THR A 207 -3.16 -6.60 -23.67
C THR A 207 -2.17 -6.94 -22.55
N LEU A 208 -1.18 -6.07 -22.33
CA LEU A 208 -0.21 -6.26 -21.23
C LEU A 208 -0.73 -5.80 -19.87
N ASP A 209 -1.99 -5.36 -19.78
CA ASP A 209 -2.61 -5.00 -18.50
C ASP A 209 -2.83 -6.26 -17.66
N HIS A 210 -2.59 -6.17 -16.35
CA HIS A 210 -2.60 -7.34 -15.46
C HIS A 210 -3.86 -8.23 -15.57
N PRO A 211 -5.10 -7.68 -15.65
CA PRO A 211 -6.31 -8.49 -15.82
C PRO A 211 -6.37 -9.29 -17.14
N SER A 212 -5.62 -8.87 -18.17
CA SER A 212 -5.51 -9.60 -19.43
C SER A 212 -4.29 -10.54 -19.43
N TYR A 213 -3.14 -10.02 -19.02
CA TYR A 213 -1.86 -10.74 -19.01
C TYR A 213 -1.84 -11.95 -18.06
N VAL A 214 -2.31 -11.80 -16.82
CA VAL A 214 -2.19 -12.85 -15.81
C VAL A 214 -3.02 -14.09 -16.18
N PRO A 215 -4.32 -14.00 -16.50
CA PRO A 215 -5.08 -15.18 -16.95
C PRO A 215 -4.46 -15.82 -18.20
N PHE A 216 -3.94 -15.03 -19.14
CA PHE A 216 -3.32 -15.55 -20.35
C PHE A 216 -2.08 -16.39 -20.03
N MET A 217 -1.18 -15.87 -19.20
CA MET A 217 0.05 -16.57 -18.81
C MET A 217 -0.19 -17.80 -17.92
N THR A 218 -1.32 -17.82 -17.21
CA THR A 218 -1.70 -18.91 -16.29
C THR A 218 -2.43 -20.05 -17.01
N TYR A 219 -3.29 -19.75 -17.99
CA TYR A 219 -4.24 -20.74 -18.51
C TYR A 219 -4.14 -21.03 -20.01
N ALA A 220 -3.60 -20.12 -20.84
CA ALA A 220 -3.58 -20.34 -22.29
C ALA A 220 -2.73 -21.57 -22.64
N ASP A 221 -3.30 -22.55 -23.34
CA ASP A 221 -2.58 -23.77 -23.71
C ASP A 221 -1.50 -23.52 -24.78
N ASN A 222 -1.70 -22.51 -25.63
CA ASN A 222 -0.76 -22.16 -26.70
C ASN A 222 0.54 -21.53 -26.11
N ARG A 223 1.62 -22.32 -26.10
CA ARG A 223 2.93 -21.93 -25.56
C ARG A 223 3.60 -20.80 -26.33
N GLU A 224 3.46 -20.77 -27.65
CA GLU A 224 4.10 -19.74 -28.49
C GLU A 224 3.51 -18.36 -28.20
N LEU A 225 2.18 -18.29 -28.01
CA LEU A 225 1.52 -17.05 -27.64
C LEU A 225 1.90 -16.61 -26.21
N ARG A 226 2.04 -17.55 -25.27
CA ARG A 226 2.58 -17.23 -23.92
C ARG A 226 3.98 -16.65 -24.02
N GLU A 227 4.86 -17.23 -24.85
CA GLU A 227 6.20 -16.68 -25.07
C GLU A 227 6.15 -15.25 -25.63
N GLN A 228 5.36 -15.03 -26.68
CA GLN A 228 5.20 -13.71 -27.30
C GLN A 228 4.74 -12.67 -26.27
N MET A 229 3.72 -13.01 -25.49
CA MET A 229 3.14 -12.11 -24.49
C MET A 229 4.09 -11.83 -23.33
N TRP A 230 4.81 -12.85 -22.86
CA TRP A 230 5.83 -12.69 -21.81
C TRP A 230 6.97 -11.78 -22.25
N ARG A 231 7.51 -11.99 -23.47
CA ARG A 231 8.60 -11.17 -24.01
C ARG A 231 8.19 -9.71 -24.13
N ALA A 232 6.97 -9.46 -24.60
CA ALA A 232 6.42 -8.10 -24.68
C ALA A 232 6.26 -7.46 -23.30
N PHE A 233 5.77 -8.20 -22.31
CA PHE A 233 5.65 -7.71 -20.93
C PHE A 233 7.01 -7.39 -20.30
N ALA A 234 8.01 -8.25 -20.52
CA ALA A 234 9.37 -8.08 -20.01
C ALA A 234 10.12 -6.90 -20.65
N ALA A 235 9.78 -6.55 -21.90
CA ALA A 235 10.42 -5.48 -22.67
C ALA A 235 9.72 -4.11 -22.55
N ARG A 236 8.75 -3.95 -21.64
CA ARG A 236 8.05 -2.67 -21.46
C ARG A 236 9.02 -1.54 -21.15
N ALA A 237 8.92 -0.47 -21.95
CA ALA A 237 9.78 0.72 -21.92
C ALA A 237 11.29 0.39 -22.05
N TYR A 238 11.64 -0.69 -22.78
CA TYR A 238 13.01 -1.12 -23.00
C TYR A 238 13.27 -1.33 -24.50
N GLY A 239 14.09 -0.45 -25.10
CA GLY A 239 14.47 -0.53 -26.51
C GLY A 239 13.38 -0.09 -27.50
N ASP A 240 12.27 0.47 -27.02
CA ASP A 240 11.18 1.02 -27.81
C ASP A 240 11.18 2.57 -27.79
N ASP A 241 10.17 3.20 -28.41
CA ASP A 241 10.01 4.66 -28.46
C ASP A 241 9.76 5.29 -27.06
N PHE A 242 9.51 4.46 -26.05
CA PHE A 242 9.20 4.87 -24.68
C PHE A 242 10.29 4.42 -23.70
N ASP A 243 11.52 4.24 -24.18
CA ASP A 243 12.64 3.72 -23.39
C ASP A 243 12.90 4.53 -22.11
N ASN A 244 12.95 3.83 -20.97
CA ASN A 244 13.12 4.42 -19.65
C ASN A 244 14.55 4.30 -19.07
N ARG A 245 15.52 3.71 -19.79
CA ARG A 245 16.88 3.51 -19.28
C ARG A 245 17.56 4.81 -18.90
N ALA A 246 17.49 5.82 -19.77
CA ALA A 246 18.08 7.13 -19.50
C ALA A 246 17.40 7.83 -18.32
N LEU A 247 16.07 7.74 -18.25
CA LEU A 247 15.28 8.33 -17.17
C LEU A 247 15.61 7.68 -15.82
N ALA A 248 15.75 6.35 -15.76
CA ALA A 248 16.13 5.65 -14.54
C ALA A 248 17.47 6.16 -13.97
N LYS A 249 18.47 6.34 -14.83
CA LYS A 249 19.79 6.89 -14.44
C LYS A 249 19.70 8.34 -13.97
N GLU A 250 18.92 9.17 -14.67
CA GLU A 250 18.73 10.58 -14.31
C GLU A 250 18.05 10.72 -12.94
N ILE A 251 16.98 9.94 -12.70
CA ILE A 251 16.26 9.91 -11.42
C ILE A 251 17.20 9.52 -10.26
N VAL A 252 17.98 8.46 -10.43
CA VAL A 252 18.92 7.99 -9.39
C VAL A 252 20.05 9.00 -9.16
N GLY A 253 20.58 9.62 -10.22
CA GLY A 253 21.57 10.67 -10.12
C GLY A 253 21.06 11.88 -9.33
N LEU A 254 19.86 12.36 -9.63
CA LEU A 254 19.23 13.49 -8.92
C LEU A 254 18.92 13.16 -7.46
N ARG A 255 18.42 11.95 -7.18
CA ARG A 255 18.18 11.46 -5.82
C ARG A 255 19.46 11.44 -4.98
N HIS A 256 20.54 10.89 -5.56
CA HIS A 256 21.84 10.89 -4.91
C HIS A 256 22.34 12.32 -4.65
N ALA A 257 22.30 13.20 -5.65
CA ALA A 257 22.70 14.60 -5.51
C ALA A 257 21.89 15.34 -4.43
N ARG A 258 20.57 15.11 -4.39
CA ARG A 258 19.68 15.64 -3.35
C ARG A 258 20.08 15.19 -1.96
N ALA A 259 20.31 13.89 -1.78
CA ALA A 259 20.69 13.32 -0.49
C ALA A 259 22.06 13.85 -0.02
N ARG A 260 23.05 13.91 -0.91
CA ARG A 260 24.37 14.49 -0.65
C ARG A 260 24.27 15.96 -0.23
N LEU A 261 23.47 16.75 -0.93
CA LEU A 261 23.24 18.16 -0.62
C LEU A 261 22.66 18.34 0.80
N LEU A 262 21.78 17.43 1.21
CA LEU A 262 21.16 17.43 2.55
C LEU A 262 22.04 16.77 3.64
N GLY A 263 23.28 16.37 3.33
CA GLY A 263 24.23 15.84 4.30
C GLY A 263 24.21 14.32 4.49
N TYR A 264 23.49 13.57 3.66
CA TYR A 264 23.43 12.10 3.70
C TYR A 264 24.49 11.48 2.78
N ALA A 265 24.87 10.22 3.01
CA ALA A 265 25.83 9.53 2.17
C ALA A 265 25.25 9.21 0.77
N GLY A 266 24.00 8.75 0.71
CA GLY A 266 23.23 8.56 -0.52
C GLY A 266 21.72 8.56 -0.29
N HIS A 267 20.96 8.22 -1.33
CA HIS A 267 19.49 8.23 -1.27
C HIS A 267 18.94 7.20 -0.28
N ALA A 268 19.56 6.02 -0.19
CA ALA A 268 19.15 5.00 0.77
C ALA A 268 19.26 5.50 2.23
N ASP A 269 20.36 6.14 2.61
CA ASP A 269 20.52 6.71 3.97
C ASP A 269 19.46 7.79 4.26
N PHE A 270 19.18 8.64 3.27
CA PHE A 270 18.14 9.66 3.38
C PHE A 270 16.76 9.04 3.61
N VAL A 271 16.42 7.93 2.94
CA VAL A 271 15.12 7.26 3.09
C VAL A 271 15.04 6.49 4.41
N LEU A 272 16.09 5.74 4.74
CA LEU A 272 16.10 4.79 5.86
C LEU A 272 16.13 5.46 7.25
N GLU A 273 16.54 6.73 7.36
CA GLU A 273 16.43 7.52 8.59
C GLU A 273 14.99 7.53 9.17
N ARG A 274 13.97 7.33 8.32
CA ARG A 274 12.55 7.29 8.70
C ARG A 274 11.93 5.92 8.41
N ARG A 275 12.69 4.86 8.68
CA ARG A 275 12.33 3.44 8.51
C ARG A 275 12.82 2.63 9.71
N MET A 276 12.17 1.51 10.00
CA MET A 276 12.60 0.58 11.05
C MET A 276 13.96 -0.06 10.76
N ALA A 277 14.29 -0.24 9.48
CA ALA A 277 15.58 -0.82 9.12
C ALA A 277 16.77 0.12 9.37
N GLU A 278 16.55 1.44 9.43
CA GLU A 278 17.51 2.52 9.73
C GLU A 278 18.71 2.69 8.78
N THR A 279 19.30 1.61 8.26
CA THR A 279 20.58 1.60 7.54
C THR A 279 20.57 0.61 6.37
N PRO A 280 21.28 0.90 5.26
CA PRO A 280 21.40 -0.03 4.14
C PRO A 280 21.96 -1.40 4.55
N GLU A 281 22.91 -1.43 5.50
CA GLU A 281 23.54 -2.66 5.98
C GLU A 281 22.54 -3.62 6.63
N ARG A 282 21.61 -3.10 7.45
CA ARG A 282 20.54 -3.89 8.06
C ARG A 282 19.58 -4.44 7.03
N VAL A 283 19.26 -3.67 5.99
CA VAL A 283 18.43 -4.15 4.86
C VAL A 283 19.14 -5.27 4.11
N PHE A 284 20.39 -5.10 3.71
CA PHE A 284 21.12 -6.16 2.99
C PHE A 284 21.29 -7.43 3.83
N ALA A 285 21.58 -7.31 5.12
CA ALA A 285 21.65 -8.47 6.02
C ALA A 285 20.31 -9.23 6.10
N PHE A 286 19.19 -8.51 6.15
CA PHE A 286 17.86 -9.10 6.08
C PHE A 286 17.61 -9.83 4.74
N LEU A 287 17.92 -9.19 3.62
CA LEU A 287 17.75 -9.78 2.28
C LEU A 287 18.64 -11.02 2.08
N ASP A 288 19.87 -11.01 2.61
CA ASP A 288 20.78 -12.16 2.58
C ASP A 288 20.24 -13.32 3.44
N ARG A 289 19.61 -13.03 4.58
CA ARG A 289 18.94 -14.06 5.39
C ARG A 289 17.81 -14.72 4.59
N LEU A 290 16.92 -13.94 3.99
CA LEU A 290 15.84 -14.47 3.14
C LEU A 290 16.41 -15.35 2.01
N LYS A 291 17.43 -14.86 1.31
CA LYS A 291 18.11 -15.58 0.23
C LYS A 291 18.63 -16.95 0.68
N SER A 292 19.28 -16.99 1.85
CA SER A 292 19.93 -18.21 2.37
C SER A 292 18.94 -19.37 2.56
N VAL A 293 17.67 -19.06 2.85
CA VAL A 293 16.60 -20.03 3.10
C VAL A 293 15.77 -20.29 1.85
N ALA A 294 15.36 -19.22 1.15
CA ALA A 294 14.46 -19.31 0.00
C ALA A 294 15.12 -19.90 -1.23
N LEU A 295 16.40 -19.63 -1.50
CA LEU A 295 17.08 -20.09 -2.72
C LEU A 295 17.14 -21.63 -2.82
N PRO A 296 17.55 -22.38 -1.78
CA PRO A 296 17.48 -23.84 -1.82
C PRO A 296 16.06 -24.39 -2.03
N ALA A 297 15.05 -23.78 -1.40
CA ALA A 297 13.65 -24.19 -1.56
C ALA A 297 13.15 -23.94 -2.98
N ALA A 298 13.38 -22.74 -3.52
CA ALA A 298 13.00 -22.35 -4.87
C ALA A 298 13.62 -23.26 -5.93
N ARG A 299 14.87 -23.70 -5.73
CA ARG A 299 15.52 -24.68 -6.61
C ARG A 299 14.79 -26.03 -6.59
N ARG A 300 14.44 -26.55 -5.41
CA ARG A 300 13.68 -27.82 -5.30
C ARG A 300 12.29 -27.71 -5.95
N GLU A 301 11.59 -26.62 -5.69
CA GLU A 301 10.27 -26.34 -6.26
C GLU A 301 10.32 -26.23 -7.79
N LEU A 302 11.34 -25.55 -8.32
CA LEU A 302 11.53 -25.44 -9.76
C LEU A 302 11.89 -26.79 -10.41
N GLU A 303 12.69 -27.63 -9.76
CA GLU A 303 12.98 -28.98 -10.26
C GLU A 303 11.74 -29.86 -10.27
N GLU A 304 10.87 -29.76 -9.26
CA GLU A 304 9.59 -30.43 -9.28
C GLU A 304 8.69 -29.93 -10.42
N LEU A 305 8.66 -28.61 -10.63
CA LEU A 305 7.91 -28.00 -11.73
C LEU A 305 8.44 -28.46 -13.10
N ARG A 306 9.77 -28.52 -13.27
CA ARG A 306 10.42 -29.07 -14.47
C ARG A 306 10.05 -30.53 -14.71
N ALA A 307 10.12 -31.35 -13.67
CA ALA A 307 9.74 -32.77 -13.74
C ALA A 307 8.27 -32.95 -14.11
N PHE A 308 7.38 -32.09 -13.59
CA PHE A 308 5.96 -32.09 -13.94
C PHE A 308 5.71 -31.62 -15.38
N ALA A 309 6.40 -30.57 -15.82
CA ALA A 309 6.25 -30.02 -17.16
C ALA A 309 6.74 -30.98 -18.26
N GLY A 310 7.79 -31.76 -17.98
CA GLY A 310 8.35 -32.73 -18.92
C GLY A 310 9.03 -32.10 -20.15
N THR A 311 9.39 -30.82 -20.08
CA THR A 311 10.00 -30.02 -21.15
C THR A 311 11.04 -29.05 -20.61
N ASP A 312 11.81 -28.40 -21.48
CA ASP A 312 12.70 -27.29 -21.10
C ASP A 312 11.87 -26.09 -20.65
N LEU A 313 11.79 -25.91 -19.33
CA LEU A 313 10.95 -24.90 -18.69
C LEU A 313 11.54 -23.50 -18.88
N LYS A 314 10.76 -22.61 -19.50
CA LYS A 314 11.10 -21.21 -19.72
C LYS A 314 10.28 -20.27 -18.83
N PRO A 315 10.65 -18.98 -18.69
CA PRO A 315 9.90 -18.04 -17.86
C PRO A 315 8.40 -17.94 -18.18
N TRP A 316 8.01 -18.04 -19.46
CA TRP A 316 6.61 -18.03 -19.92
C TRP A 316 5.85 -19.34 -19.65
N ASP A 317 6.53 -20.38 -19.17
CA ASP A 317 5.93 -21.65 -18.82
C ASP A 317 5.61 -21.76 -17.33
N VAL A 318 6.26 -20.94 -16.49
CA VAL A 318 6.16 -21.06 -15.02
C VAL A 318 4.72 -20.93 -14.55
N GLY A 319 4.03 -19.82 -14.85
CA GLY A 319 2.65 -19.60 -14.40
C GLY A 319 1.71 -20.75 -14.79
N TYR A 320 1.79 -21.18 -16.05
CA TYR A 320 0.98 -22.25 -16.61
C TYR A 320 1.19 -23.61 -15.94
N TYR A 321 2.44 -24.08 -15.84
CA TYR A 321 2.69 -25.38 -15.21
C TYR A 321 2.52 -25.33 -13.70
N SER A 322 2.79 -24.18 -13.06
CA SER A 322 2.58 -23.99 -11.63
C SER A 322 1.11 -24.20 -11.28
N GLU A 323 0.20 -23.61 -12.06
CA GLU A 323 -1.24 -23.79 -11.85
C GLU A 323 -1.67 -25.25 -12.07
N LYS A 324 -1.22 -25.89 -13.15
CA LYS A 324 -1.52 -27.31 -13.40
C LYS A 324 -0.98 -28.24 -12.31
N LEU A 325 0.22 -27.96 -11.79
CA LEU A 325 0.81 -28.73 -10.68
C LEU A 325 0.04 -28.49 -9.37
N LYS A 326 -0.35 -27.24 -9.09
CA LYS A 326 -1.16 -26.87 -7.92
C LYS A 326 -2.50 -27.60 -7.94
N GLN A 327 -3.21 -27.58 -9.07
CA GLN A 327 -4.47 -28.31 -9.25
C GLN A 327 -4.29 -29.81 -9.03
N LYS A 328 -3.26 -30.42 -9.62
CA LYS A 328 -2.96 -31.86 -9.45
C LYS A 328 -2.66 -32.24 -8.00
N LYS A 329 -1.92 -31.39 -7.26
CA LYS A 329 -1.52 -31.68 -5.88
C LYS A 329 -2.63 -31.51 -4.87
N TYR A 330 -3.47 -30.49 -5.04
CA TYR A 330 -4.39 -30.06 -3.99
C TYR A 330 -5.86 -30.26 -4.34
N ALA A 331 -6.21 -30.61 -5.58
CA ALA A 331 -7.59 -30.66 -6.08
C ALA A 331 -8.38 -29.38 -5.70
N PHE A 332 -7.68 -28.26 -5.65
CA PHE A 332 -8.17 -26.97 -5.19
C PHE A 332 -8.48 -26.09 -6.38
N ASP A 333 -9.69 -25.55 -6.39
CA ASP A 333 -10.15 -24.50 -7.28
C ASP A 333 -10.71 -23.40 -6.36
N SER A 334 -10.10 -22.22 -6.39
CA SER A 334 -10.47 -21.08 -5.56
C SER A 334 -11.89 -20.60 -5.84
N GLU A 335 -12.45 -20.87 -7.03
CA GLU A 335 -13.83 -20.53 -7.37
C GLU A 335 -14.84 -21.28 -6.51
N ARG A 336 -14.48 -22.45 -5.96
CA ARG A 336 -15.33 -23.23 -5.05
C ARG A 336 -15.57 -22.53 -3.71
N LEU A 337 -14.77 -21.52 -3.37
CA LEU A 337 -14.93 -20.74 -2.14
C LEU A 337 -15.95 -19.61 -2.30
N ARG A 338 -16.12 -19.05 -3.52
CA ARG A 338 -16.99 -17.89 -3.78
C ARG A 338 -18.41 -18.00 -3.22
N PRO A 339 -19.10 -19.16 -3.35
CA PRO A 339 -20.46 -19.29 -2.82
C PRO A 339 -20.59 -19.05 -1.31
N TYR A 340 -19.49 -19.15 -0.56
CA TYR A 340 -19.47 -18.95 0.90
C TYR A 340 -19.22 -17.50 1.33
N PHE A 341 -18.95 -16.60 0.38
CA PHE A 341 -18.54 -15.22 0.65
C PHE A 341 -19.43 -14.14 0.02
N PRO A 342 -20.75 -14.10 0.32
CA PRO A 342 -21.56 -12.93 0.01
C PRO A 342 -21.00 -11.67 0.68
N VAL A 343 -20.81 -10.56 -0.06
CA VAL A 343 -20.15 -9.35 0.45
C VAL A 343 -20.72 -8.83 1.78
N ASP A 344 -22.05 -8.82 1.94
CA ASP A 344 -22.70 -8.36 3.18
C ASP A 344 -22.44 -9.31 4.36
N ALA A 345 -22.30 -10.61 4.11
CA ALA A 345 -21.94 -11.60 5.13
C ALA A 345 -20.47 -11.45 5.52
N VAL A 346 -19.58 -11.23 4.55
CA VAL A 346 -18.16 -10.99 4.80
C VAL A 346 -17.94 -9.71 5.62
N LEU A 347 -18.61 -8.60 5.28
CA LEU A 347 -18.53 -7.35 6.05
C LEU A 347 -18.99 -7.54 7.50
N LYS A 348 -20.16 -8.16 7.71
CA LYS A 348 -20.66 -8.46 9.06
C LYS A 348 -19.73 -9.42 9.80
N GLY A 349 -19.14 -10.39 9.11
CA GLY A 349 -18.14 -11.30 9.65
C GLY A 349 -16.87 -10.59 10.10
N CYS A 350 -16.39 -9.64 9.30
CA CYS A 350 -15.26 -8.78 9.64
C CYS A 350 -15.57 -7.95 10.90
N PHE A 351 -16.75 -7.34 10.99
CA PHE A 351 -17.18 -6.62 12.19
C PHE A 351 -17.27 -7.52 13.42
N ALA A 352 -17.86 -8.72 13.30
CA ALA A 352 -17.93 -9.68 14.39
C ALA A 352 -16.54 -10.19 14.83
N HIS A 353 -15.61 -10.34 13.88
CA HIS A 353 -14.21 -10.62 14.18
C HIS A 353 -13.59 -9.48 15.00
N CYS A 354 -13.77 -8.23 14.59
CA CYS A 354 -13.30 -7.04 15.33
C CYS A 354 -13.97 -6.89 16.71
N GLU A 355 -15.25 -7.23 16.84
CA GLU A 355 -15.96 -7.27 18.11
C GLU A 355 -15.31 -8.27 19.07
N LYS A 356 -15.08 -9.50 18.59
CA LYS A 356 -14.48 -10.57 19.40
C LYS A 356 -13.03 -10.28 19.78
N LEU A 357 -12.25 -9.69 18.87
CA LEU A 357 -10.81 -9.47 19.06
C LEU A 357 -10.49 -8.17 19.81
N PHE A 358 -11.21 -7.09 19.50
CA PHE A 358 -10.90 -5.72 19.98
C PHE A 358 -12.01 -5.09 20.80
N GLY A 359 -13.18 -5.72 20.93
CA GLY A 359 -14.30 -5.19 21.72
C GLY A 359 -14.98 -3.98 21.04
N LEU A 360 -15.17 -4.03 19.72
CA LEU A 360 -15.76 -2.96 18.92
C LEU A 360 -17.17 -3.29 18.44
N SER A 361 -18.02 -2.28 18.30
CA SER A 361 -19.36 -2.40 17.73
C SER A 361 -19.50 -1.42 16.56
N PHE A 362 -20.02 -1.92 15.44
CA PHE A 362 -20.24 -1.18 14.20
C PHE A 362 -21.74 -1.07 13.97
N ARG A 363 -22.26 0.16 13.85
CA ARG A 363 -23.70 0.42 13.73
C ARG A 363 -23.96 1.24 12.48
N GLU A 364 -24.64 0.65 11.50
CA GLU A 364 -25.02 1.36 10.28
C GLU A 364 -25.87 2.59 10.63
N SER A 365 -25.55 3.74 10.06
CA SER A 365 -26.09 5.02 10.49
C SER A 365 -26.56 5.88 9.32
N GLY A 366 -27.87 5.97 9.12
CA GLY A 366 -28.47 6.86 8.10
C GLY A 366 -28.39 8.35 8.43
N ALA A 367 -27.68 8.74 9.51
CA ALA A 367 -27.53 10.13 9.93
C ALA A 367 -26.50 10.91 9.09
N TYR A 368 -25.64 10.20 8.36
CA TYR A 368 -24.53 10.80 7.62
C TYR A 368 -24.80 10.86 6.12
N SER A 369 -24.41 11.98 5.51
CA SER A 369 -24.38 12.14 4.06
C SER A 369 -23.38 11.15 3.46
N VAL A 370 -23.64 10.69 2.24
CA VAL A 370 -22.74 9.82 1.45
C VAL A 370 -22.49 10.43 0.07
N TYR A 371 -21.30 10.22 -0.47
CA TYR A 371 -20.92 10.74 -1.79
C TYR A 371 -21.44 9.87 -2.93
N HIS A 372 -21.73 8.59 -2.68
CA HIS A 372 -22.29 7.67 -3.67
C HIS A 372 -23.31 6.73 -2.99
N PRO A 373 -24.42 6.34 -3.64
CA PRO A 373 -25.49 5.55 -3.03
C PRO A 373 -25.08 4.16 -2.54
N ASP A 374 -24.01 3.59 -3.09
CA ASP A 374 -23.47 2.28 -2.65
C ASP A 374 -22.66 2.37 -1.35
N VAL A 375 -22.36 3.57 -0.86
CA VAL A 375 -21.53 3.78 0.32
C VAL A 375 -22.35 3.59 1.59
N LYS A 376 -21.83 2.79 2.52
CA LYS A 376 -22.48 2.54 3.82
C LYS A 376 -21.68 3.15 4.98
N PRO A 377 -22.23 4.10 5.74
CA PRO A 377 -21.61 4.66 6.94
C PRO A 377 -21.94 3.87 8.22
N PHE A 378 -20.95 3.70 9.09
CA PHE A 378 -21.05 2.97 10.36
C PHE A 378 -20.45 3.76 11.53
N ASP A 379 -21.25 4.04 12.55
CA ASP A 379 -20.74 4.48 13.84
C ASP A 379 -19.89 3.36 14.45
N VAL A 380 -18.66 3.69 14.87
CA VAL A 380 -17.75 2.77 15.54
C VAL A 380 -17.67 3.15 17.00
N VAL A 381 -18.01 2.22 17.89
CA VAL A 381 -18.04 2.45 19.34
C VAL A 381 -17.33 1.31 20.09
N ASP A 382 -16.82 1.62 21.28
CA ASP A 382 -16.37 0.59 22.21
C ASP A 382 -17.59 -0.20 22.71
N SER A 383 -17.59 -1.53 22.56
CA SER A 383 -18.74 -2.37 22.89
C SER A 383 -19.06 -2.40 24.38
N ALA A 384 -18.05 -2.23 25.24
CA ALA A 384 -18.25 -2.33 26.69
C ALA A 384 -18.77 -1.01 27.28
N THR A 385 -18.29 0.13 26.79
CA THR A 385 -18.63 1.44 27.34
C THR A 385 -19.64 2.23 26.51
N GLY A 386 -19.83 1.87 25.24
CA GLY A 386 -20.58 2.65 24.26
C GLY A 386 -19.88 3.94 23.84
N THR A 387 -18.59 4.12 24.19
CA THR A 387 -17.83 5.33 23.85
C THR A 387 -17.64 5.42 22.33
N PRO A 388 -17.96 6.56 21.69
CA PRO A 388 -17.66 6.78 20.28
C PRO A 388 -16.16 6.76 20.00
N LEU A 389 -15.75 6.00 18.96
CA LEU A 389 -14.36 5.87 18.52
C LEU A 389 -14.14 6.52 17.15
N GLY A 390 -15.14 6.55 16.29
CA GLY A 390 -15.05 7.19 14.98
C GLY A 390 -16.20 6.80 14.05
N LEU A 391 -16.02 7.12 12.77
CA LEU A 391 -16.95 6.78 11.68
C LEU A 391 -16.21 5.99 10.61
N LEU A 392 -16.81 4.91 10.12
CA LEU A 392 -16.31 4.12 9.00
C LEU A 392 -17.28 4.23 7.82
N TYR A 393 -16.77 4.61 6.65
CA TYR A 393 -17.47 4.48 5.37
C TYR A 393 -16.98 3.23 4.64
N ALA A 394 -17.88 2.43 4.09
CA ALA A 394 -17.56 1.26 3.28
C ALA A 394 -18.02 1.47 1.83
N ASP A 395 -17.09 1.40 0.87
CA ASP A 395 -17.34 1.61 -0.56
C ASP A 395 -16.71 0.51 -1.42
N PHE A 396 -17.49 -0.51 -1.79
CA PHE A 396 -16.92 -1.76 -2.30
C PHE A 396 -16.92 -1.97 -3.80
N PHE A 397 -17.78 -1.29 -4.56
CA PHE A 397 -18.00 -1.67 -5.95
C PHE A 397 -17.22 -0.76 -6.93
N PRO A 398 -16.71 -1.33 -8.05
CA PRO A 398 -16.07 -0.55 -9.10
C PRO A 398 -17.09 0.33 -9.83
N ARG A 399 -16.70 1.51 -10.29
CA ARG A 399 -17.56 2.39 -11.10
C ARG A 399 -16.70 3.39 -11.85
N ASP A 400 -17.31 4.02 -12.87
CA ASP A 400 -16.68 5.15 -13.55
C ASP A 400 -16.37 6.24 -12.52
N GLY A 401 -15.18 6.84 -12.61
CA GLY A 401 -14.71 7.83 -11.65
C GLY A 401 -14.03 7.25 -10.39
N LYS A 402 -14.02 5.93 -10.20
CA LYS A 402 -13.33 5.30 -9.06
C LYS A 402 -11.98 4.70 -9.48
N ASN A 403 -10.94 4.98 -8.71
CA ASN A 403 -9.62 4.36 -8.92
C ASN A 403 -9.70 2.83 -8.70
N SER A 404 -8.93 2.07 -9.47
CA SER A 404 -8.80 0.62 -9.31
C SER A 404 -7.98 0.26 -8.05
N GLY A 405 -8.10 -0.99 -7.58
CA GLY A 405 -7.40 -1.50 -6.41
C GLY A 405 -8.26 -1.46 -5.14
N ALA A 406 -7.61 -1.44 -3.98
CA ALA A 406 -8.25 -1.21 -2.69
C ALA A 406 -7.34 -0.31 -1.84
N TRP A 407 -7.95 0.46 -0.94
CA TRP A 407 -7.24 1.30 0.01
C TRP A 407 -8.14 1.72 1.18
N GLN A 408 -7.50 2.07 2.29
CA GLN A 408 -8.09 2.84 3.37
C GLN A 408 -7.67 4.31 3.23
N GLY A 409 -8.66 5.20 3.26
CA GLY A 409 -8.45 6.65 3.26
C GLY A 409 -9.13 7.31 4.47
N THR A 410 -8.87 8.59 4.69
CA THR A 410 -9.48 9.38 5.77
C THR A 410 -10.12 10.66 5.24
N PHE A 411 -11.25 11.05 5.84
CA PHE A 411 -11.83 12.39 5.71
C PHE A 411 -11.43 13.33 6.86
N ARG A 412 -10.87 12.73 7.92
CA ARG A 412 -10.24 13.40 9.06
C ARG A 412 -9.49 12.36 9.89
N GLU A 413 -8.24 12.65 10.22
CA GLU A 413 -7.49 11.95 11.28
C GLU A 413 -7.97 12.37 12.67
N ARG A 414 -7.77 11.52 13.68
CA ARG A 414 -7.98 11.95 15.07
C ARG A 414 -7.08 13.15 15.37
N ARG A 415 -7.66 14.24 15.88
CA ARG A 415 -6.91 15.46 16.18
C ARG A 415 -7.53 16.32 17.27
N ILE A 416 -6.71 17.12 17.95
CA ILE A 416 -7.20 18.30 18.68
C ILE A 416 -7.64 19.33 17.63
N MET A 417 -8.87 19.80 17.78
CA MET A 417 -9.47 20.86 16.97
C MET A 417 -9.16 22.23 17.56
N ARG A 418 -9.27 23.29 16.77
CA ARG A 418 -9.02 24.68 17.18
C ARG A 418 -9.91 25.15 18.33
N ASP A 419 -11.10 24.59 18.48
CA ASP A 419 -12.02 24.88 19.59
C ASP A 419 -11.64 24.14 20.90
N GLY A 420 -10.59 23.32 20.86
CA GLY A 420 -10.10 22.52 21.98
C GLY A 420 -10.79 21.16 22.14
N ASN A 421 -11.74 20.80 21.28
CA ASN A 421 -12.34 19.47 21.25
C ASN A 421 -11.45 18.45 20.56
N THR A 422 -11.71 17.17 20.80
CA THR A 422 -11.06 16.08 20.04
C THR A 422 -11.97 15.67 18.88
N GLY A 423 -11.53 15.93 17.66
CA GLY A 423 -12.17 15.41 16.45
C GLY A 423 -11.88 13.92 16.34
N LEU A 424 -12.92 13.09 16.33
CA LEU A 424 -12.78 11.66 16.12
C LEU A 424 -12.49 11.35 14.64
N PRO A 425 -11.74 10.27 14.36
CA PRO A 425 -11.34 9.89 13.01
C PRO A 425 -12.53 9.47 12.14
N LEU A 426 -12.44 9.78 10.85
CA LEU A 426 -13.41 9.44 9.82
C LEU A 426 -12.69 8.61 8.75
N SER A 427 -12.80 7.30 8.83
CA SER A 427 -12.13 6.35 7.93
C SER A 427 -13.06 5.95 6.78
N VAL A 428 -12.49 5.68 5.61
CA VAL A 428 -13.18 5.06 4.48
C VAL A 428 -12.38 3.84 4.00
N ILE A 429 -13.05 2.70 3.85
CA ILE A 429 -12.51 1.53 3.14
C ILE A 429 -13.08 1.56 1.73
N VAL A 430 -12.20 1.54 0.75
CA VAL A 430 -12.54 1.56 -0.67
C VAL A 430 -12.00 0.31 -1.33
N CYS A 431 -12.88 -0.45 -1.98
CA CYS A 431 -12.51 -1.65 -2.73
C CYS A 431 -13.13 -1.63 -4.15
N ASN A 432 -12.73 -2.59 -4.98
CA ASN A 432 -13.28 -2.80 -6.32
C ASN A 432 -13.76 -4.26 -6.48
N PHE A 433 -14.64 -4.69 -5.58
CA PHE A 433 -15.17 -6.03 -5.51
C PHE A 433 -16.14 -6.36 -6.64
N THR A 434 -16.23 -7.65 -6.95
CA THR A 434 -17.14 -8.27 -7.91
C THR A 434 -18.57 -7.80 -7.63
N LYS A 435 -19.19 -7.12 -8.60
CA LYS A 435 -20.58 -6.63 -8.49
C LYS A 435 -21.59 -7.78 -8.42
N PRO A 436 -22.76 -7.58 -7.79
CA PRO A 436 -23.88 -8.50 -7.94
C PRO A 436 -24.31 -8.60 -9.41
N THR A 437 -24.87 -9.75 -9.80
CA THR A 437 -25.55 -9.91 -11.09
C THR A 437 -27.06 -9.81 -10.89
N LYS A 438 -27.85 -9.92 -11.97
CA LYS A 438 -29.34 -9.93 -11.86
C LYS A 438 -29.85 -11.07 -10.98
N ASP A 439 -29.16 -12.21 -10.98
CA ASP A 439 -29.63 -13.45 -10.39
C ASP A 439 -28.81 -13.88 -9.15
N LYS A 440 -27.69 -13.22 -8.87
CA LYS A 440 -26.79 -13.59 -7.76
C LYS A 440 -26.32 -12.35 -6.98
N PRO A 441 -26.18 -12.45 -5.65
CA PRO A 441 -25.53 -11.42 -4.86
C PRO A 441 -24.07 -11.25 -5.28
N SER A 442 -23.41 -10.20 -4.78
CA SER A 442 -21.96 -10.07 -4.91
C SER A 442 -21.29 -11.18 -4.09
N LEU A 443 -20.64 -12.11 -4.79
CA LEU A 443 -19.91 -13.24 -4.24
C LEU A 443 -18.42 -12.99 -4.40
N LEU A 444 -17.73 -12.77 -3.28
CA LEU A 444 -16.31 -12.44 -3.26
C LEU A 444 -15.47 -13.69 -3.48
N SER A 445 -14.41 -13.54 -4.27
CA SER A 445 -13.25 -14.44 -4.24
C SER A 445 -12.56 -14.38 -2.87
N PHE A 446 -11.73 -15.37 -2.57
CA PHE A 446 -10.98 -15.36 -1.31
C PHE A 446 -10.04 -14.16 -1.21
N ASP A 447 -9.36 -13.79 -2.30
CA ASP A 447 -8.49 -12.61 -2.37
C ASP A 447 -9.25 -11.31 -2.07
N GLU A 448 -10.52 -11.17 -2.51
CA GLU A 448 -11.37 -10.02 -2.18
C GLU A 448 -11.78 -10.02 -0.69
N VAL A 449 -11.94 -11.20 -0.08
CA VAL A 449 -12.16 -11.33 1.37
C VAL A 449 -10.90 -10.92 2.16
N GLU A 450 -9.73 -11.39 1.74
CA GLU A 450 -8.43 -10.98 2.29
C GLU A 450 -8.24 -9.46 2.17
N THR A 451 -8.55 -8.89 1.01
CA THR A 451 -8.50 -7.45 0.76
C THR A 451 -9.38 -6.67 1.75
N LEU A 452 -10.60 -7.12 2.04
CA LEU A 452 -11.45 -6.43 3.03
C LEU A 452 -10.82 -6.46 4.43
N PHE A 453 -10.25 -7.59 4.86
CA PHE A 453 -9.60 -7.71 6.17
C PHE A 453 -8.32 -6.87 6.24
N HIS A 454 -7.55 -6.82 5.15
CA HIS A 454 -6.39 -5.96 5.00
C HIS A 454 -6.75 -4.48 5.23
N GLU A 455 -7.72 -3.97 4.46
CA GLU A 455 -8.15 -2.57 4.58
C GLU A 455 -8.83 -2.27 5.92
N MET A 456 -9.50 -3.25 6.51
CA MET A 456 -10.02 -3.14 7.88
C MET A 456 -8.89 -2.95 8.89
N GLY A 457 -7.74 -3.61 8.72
CA GLY A 457 -6.60 -3.43 9.60
C GLY A 457 -6.04 -2.00 9.57
N HIS A 458 -5.96 -1.38 8.39
CA HIS A 458 -5.64 0.05 8.28
C HIS A 458 -6.74 0.93 8.92
N ALA A 459 -8.01 0.62 8.67
CA ALA A 459 -9.12 1.36 9.27
C ALA A 459 -9.10 1.28 10.80
N LEU A 460 -8.77 0.12 11.38
CA LEU A 460 -8.61 -0.06 12.82
C LEU A 460 -7.43 0.75 13.36
N HIS A 461 -6.31 0.81 12.65
CA HIS A 461 -5.17 1.63 13.03
C HIS A 461 -5.55 3.12 13.11
N THR A 462 -6.37 3.58 12.16
CA THR A 462 -6.94 4.93 12.15
C THR A 462 -7.99 5.14 13.25
N LEU A 463 -8.94 4.21 13.42
CA LEU A 463 -10.10 4.35 14.31
C LEU A 463 -9.73 4.21 15.80
N LEU A 464 -8.71 3.42 16.12
CA LEU A 464 -8.33 3.10 17.50
C LEU A 464 -7.21 3.97 18.05
N THR A 465 -6.64 4.85 17.23
CA THR A 465 -5.60 5.80 17.66
C THR A 465 -6.09 6.66 18.84
N THR A 466 -5.20 6.88 19.79
CA THR A 466 -5.39 7.80 20.93
C THR A 466 -4.55 9.07 20.78
N ILE A 467 -3.81 9.18 19.69
CA ILE A 467 -2.93 10.31 19.39
C ILE A 467 -3.75 11.46 18.80
N ASP A 468 -3.65 12.62 19.43
CA ASP A 468 -4.43 13.81 19.03
C ASP A 468 -3.63 14.79 18.13
N TYR A 469 -2.44 14.40 17.68
CA TYR A 469 -1.62 15.17 16.75
C TYR A 469 -1.76 14.56 15.35
N PRO A 470 -2.46 15.22 14.40
CA PRO A 470 -2.77 14.65 13.09
C PRO A 470 -1.51 14.22 12.32
N SER A 471 -0.39 14.91 12.52
CA SER A 471 0.88 14.52 11.89
C SER A 471 1.40 13.17 12.34
N ILE A 472 0.98 12.60 13.46
CA ILE A 472 1.46 11.30 13.96
C ILE A 472 0.31 10.40 14.42
N SER A 473 -0.92 10.70 14.03
CA SER A 473 -2.09 9.90 14.40
C SER A 473 -2.37 8.78 13.41
N GLY A 474 -2.94 7.69 13.90
CA GLY A 474 -3.40 6.56 13.08
C GLY A 474 -2.28 5.96 12.25
N THR A 475 -2.49 5.87 10.95
CA THR A 475 -1.55 5.30 9.98
C THR A 475 -0.34 6.19 9.68
N SER A 476 -0.18 7.34 10.35
CA SER A 476 1.01 8.21 10.26
C SER A 476 2.24 7.65 10.99
N VAL A 477 2.63 6.42 10.63
CA VAL A 477 3.77 5.65 11.15
C VAL A 477 4.90 5.53 10.13
N TYR A 478 5.94 4.74 10.42
CA TYR A 478 6.98 4.45 9.44
C TYR A 478 6.43 3.51 8.36
N TRP A 479 6.92 3.72 7.12
CA TRP A 479 6.40 3.03 5.94
C TRP A 479 6.61 1.51 5.95
N ASP A 480 7.65 1.03 6.63
CA ASP A 480 7.92 -0.41 6.83
C ASP A 480 7.22 -1.00 8.07
N PHE A 481 6.32 -0.24 8.70
CA PHE A 481 5.46 -0.68 9.80
C PHE A 481 3.96 -0.57 9.50
N VAL A 482 3.56 0.34 8.61
CA VAL A 482 2.14 0.63 8.33
C VAL A 482 1.34 -0.61 7.89
N GLU A 483 2.02 -1.56 7.26
CA GLU A 483 1.44 -2.82 6.76
C GLU A 483 1.25 -3.90 7.84
N LEU A 484 1.84 -3.76 9.04
CA LEU A 484 1.63 -4.74 10.10
C LEU A 484 0.14 -4.82 10.52
N PRO A 485 -0.53 -3.70 10.85
CA PRO A 485 -1.96 -3.72 11.19
C PRO A 485 -2.88 -4.25 10.10
N SER A 486 -2.58 -4.03 8.82
CA SER A 486 -3.37 -4.55 7.70
C SER A 486 -3.14 -6.05 7.52
N GLN A 487 -1.88 -6.46 7.30
CA GLN A 487 -1.53 -7.84 7.01
C GLN A 487 -1.89 -8.81 8.13
N ILE A 488 -1.77 -8.39 9.40
CA ILE A 488 -2.08 -9.28 10.51
C ILE A 488 -3.52 -9.79 10.44
N MET A 489 -4.48 -8.93 10.06
CA MET A 489 -5.91 -9.26 10.00
C MET A 489 -6.23 -10.37 9.00
N GLU A 490 -5.42 -10.52 7.94
CA GLU A 490 -5.61 -11.55 6.91
C GLU A 490 -5.44 -12.96 7.48
N ASN A 491 -4.55 -13.14 8.47
CA ASN A 491 -4.16 -14.48 8.93
C ASN A 491 -5.34 -15.29 9.51
N TRP A 492 -6.37 -14.63 10.04
CA TRP A 492 -7.55 -15.30 10.58
C TRP A 492 -8.42 -15.93 9.49
N LEU A 493 -8.31 -15.51 8.23
CA LEU A 493 -9.13 -16.03 7.12
C LEU A 493 -8.80 -17.46 6.72
N THR A 494 -7.73 -18.02 7.25
CA THR A 494 -7.41 -19.45 7.10
C THR A 494 -7.91 -20.25 8.28
N GLU A 495 -8.32 -19.63 9.38
CA GLU A 495 -8.70 -20.31 10.61
C GLU A 495 -10.19 -20.63 10.61
N LYS A 496 -10.52 -21.92 10.77
CA LYS A 496 -11.92 -22.38 10.78
C LYS A 496 -12.77 -21.66 11.82
N GLU A 497 -12.22 -21.39 13.00
CA GLU A 497 -12.91 -20.66 14.06
C GLU A 497 -13.39 -19.28 13.59
N THR A 498 -12.63 -18.59 12.74
CA THR A 498 -13.02 -17.31 12.17
C THR A 498 -13.98 -17.47 11.00
N LEU A 499 -13.68 -18.39 10.06
CA LEU A 499 -14.56 -18.60 8.91
C LEU A 499 -15.97 -19.06 9.34
N ASP A 500 -16.10 -19.84 10.41
CA ASP A 500 -17.40 -20.27 10.94
C ASP A 500 -18.30 -19.11 11.42
N ILE A 501 -17.72 -17.93 11.65
CA ILE A 501 -18.47 -16.70 11.99
C ILE A 501 -19.36 -16.28 10.81
N PHE A 502 -18.88 -16.38 9.58
CA PHE A 502 -19.57 -15.77 8.42
C PHE A 502 -19.59 -16.56 7.12
N ALA A 503 -18.67 -17.49 6.91
CA ALA A 503 -18.50 -18.23 5.65
C ALA A 503 -19.60 -19.30 5.49
N ARG A 504 -20.73 -18.90 4.92
CA ARG A 504 -21.92 -19.74 4.69
C ARG A 504 -22.32 -19.68 3.23
N HIS A 505 -22.67 -20.83 2.66
CA HIS A 505 -23.10 -20.92 1.28
C HIS A 505 -24.35 -20.07 1.06
N TYR A 506 -24.33 -19.19 0.06
CA TYR A 506 -25.37 -18.18 -0.13
C TYR A 506 -26.77 -18.77 -0.39
N GLU A 507 -26.85 -19.95 -1.01
CA GLU A 507 -28.13 -20.65 -1.27
C GLU A 507 -28.55 -21.59 -0.13
N THR A 508 -27.64 -22.40 0.40
CA THR A 508 -27.98 -23.48 1.34
C THR A 508 -27.83 -23.09 2.80
N GLY A 509 -27.08 -22.02 3.10
CA GLY A 509 -26.73 -21.60 4.46
C GLY A 509 -25.72 -22.50 5.17
N GLU A 510 -25.24 -23.57 4.52
CA GLU A 510 -24.26 -24.50 5.07
C GLU A 510 -22.91 -23.82 5.30
N THR A 511 -22.20 -24.20 6.36
CA THR A 511 -20.87 -23.69 6.65
C THR A 511 -19.84 -24.19 5.64
N ILE A 512 -18.77 -23.43 5.44
CA ILE A 512 -17.65 -23.85 4.60
C ILE A 512 -17.06 -25.20 5.07
N PRO A 513 -16.96 -26.21 4.17
CA PRO A 513 -16.39 -27.50 4.52
C PRO A 513 -14.91 -27.42 4.91
N GLN A 514 -14.51 -28.18 5.94
CA GLN A 514 -13.10 -28.28 6.39
C GLN A 514 -12.15 -28.64 5.23
N GLN A 515 -12.59 -29.50 4.31
CA GLN A 515 -11.77 -29.91 3.17
C GLN A 515 -11.37 -28.74 2.26
N LEU A 516 -12.22 -27.72 2.09
CA LEU A 516 -11.89 -26.54 1.30
C LEU A 516 -10.86 -25.66 2.03
N ILE A 517 -11.00 -25.51 3.35
CA ILE A 517 -10.05 -24.78 4.20
C ILE A 517 -8.67 -25.48 4.18
N ASP A 518 -8.64 -26.80 4.33
CA ASP A 518 -7.39 -27.57 4.32
C ASP A 518 -6.69 -27.48 2.96
N ALA A 519 -7.46 -27.51 1.88
CA ALA A 519 -6.93 -27.37 0.52
C ALA A 519 -6.34 -25.97 0.30
N LEU A 520 -7.04 -24.93 0.76
CA LEU A 520 -6.56 -23.54 0.75
C LEU A 520 -5.22 -23.43 1.51
N LYS A 521 -5.17 -23.86 2.78
CA LYS A 521 -3.94 -23.82 3.61
C LYS A 521 -2.76 -24.53 2.98
N LYS A 522 -2.99 -25.75 2.46
CA LYS A 522 -1.94 -26.53 1.79
C LYS A 522 -1.42 -25.85 0.53
N SER A 523 -2.26 -25.07 -0.13
CA SER A 523 -1.93 -24.37 -1.37
C SER A 523 -1.22 -23.02 -1.14
N GLN A 524 -1.35 -22.40 0.04
CA GLN A 524 -0.73 -21.10 0.35
C GLN A 524 0.81 -21.14 0.32
N ASN A 525 1.40 -22.27 0.72
CA ASN A 525 2.85 -22.47 0.71
C ASN A 525 3.36 -23.11 -0.59
N PHE A 526 2.49 -23.28 -1.59
CA PHE A 526 2.91 -23.81 -2.88
C PHE A 526 3.88 -22.84 -3.57
N MET A 527 5.08 -23.33 -3.89
CA MET A 527 6.14 -22.54 -4.53
C MET A 527 6.54 -21.29 -3.74
N ALA A 528 6.49 -21.35 -2.42
CA ALA A 528 6.82 -20.21 -1.56
C ALA A 528 8.28 -19.77 -1.72
N GLY A 529 9.22 -20.70 -1.94
CA GLY A 529 10.61 -20.37 -2.22
C GLY A 529 10.76 -19.55 -3.50
N TRP A 530 10.11 -19.98 -4.59
CA TRP A 530 10.06 -19.24 -5.85
C TRP A 530 9.49 -17.83 -5.68
N PHE A 531 8.37 -17.70 -4.95
CA PHE A 531 7.75 -16.41 -4.66
C PHE A 531 8.70 -15.46 -3.90
N VAL A 532 9.31 -15.95 -2.82
CA VAL A 532 10.25 -15.15 -2.01
C VAL A 532 11.47 -14.74 -2.85
N MET A 533 12.00 -15.63 -3.69
CA MET A 533 13.11 -15.30 -4.59
C MET A 533 12.75 -14.21 -5.60
N ARG A 534 11.51 -14.19 -6.11
CA ARG A 534 11.03 -13.11 -6.99
C ARG A 534 10.96 -11.77 -6.25
N GLN A 535 10.40 -11.74 -5.03
CA GLN A 535 10.35 -10.49 -4.23
C GLN A 535 11.76 -10.01 -3.87
N LEU A 536 12.65 -10.93 -3.52
CA LEU A 536 14.05 -10.64 -3.20
C LEU A 536 14.79 -9.98 -4.38
N GLN A 537 14.55 -10.42 -5.62
CA GLN A 537 15.14 -9.80 -6.82
C GLN A 537 14.77 -8.31 -6.92
N PHE A 538 13.51 -7.95 -6.68
CA PHE A 538 13.07 -6.56 -6.68
C PHE A 538 13.67 -5.75 -5.52
N CYS A 539 13.72 -6.33 -4.32
CA CYS A 539 14.32 -5.68 -3.14
C CYS A 539 15.80 -5.36 -3.36
N LEU A 540 16.56 -6.34 -3.88
CA LEU A 540 18.00 -6.17 -4.14
C LEU A 540 18.25 -5.20 -5.29
N LEU A 541 17.44 -5.24 -6.35
CA LEU A 541 17.56 -4.30 -7.46
C LEU A 541 17.33 -2.86 -6.99
N ASP A 542 16.25 -2.61 -6.23
CA ASP A 542 15.96 -1.31 -5.63
C ASP A 542 17.09 -0.81 -4.75
N MET A 543 17.51 -1.62 -3.76
CA MET A 543 18.55 -1.22 -2.82
C MET A 543 19.87 -0.94 -3.56
N THR A 544 20.24 -1.76 -4.54
CA THR A 544 21.48 -1.55 -5.29
C THR A 544 21.43 -0.28 -6.14
N TRP A 545 20.30 0.05 -6.76
CA TRP A 545 20.13 1.34 -7.47
C TRP A 545 20.38 2.55 -6.57
N HIS A 546 19.98 2.47 -5.30
CA HIS A 546 19.98 3.63 -4.39
C HIS A 546 21.16 3.65 -3.40
N THR A 547 22.02 2.63 -3.40
CA THR A 547 23.28 2.59 -2.64
C THR A 547 24.52 2.65 -3.53
N ALA A 548 24.42 2.26 -4.80
CA ALA A 548 25.51 2.42 -5.75
C ALA A 548 25.83 3.90 -6.01
N ASP A 549 27.09 4.19 -6.34
CA ASP A 549 27.46 5.48 -6.92
C ASP A 549 26.83 5.60 -8.31
N PRO A 550 25.94 6.57 -8.57
CA PRO A 550 25.32 6.74 -9.89
C PRO A 550 26.32 6.89 -11.03
N ALA A 551 27.52 7.44 -10.77
CA ALA A 551 28.56 7.58 -11.77
C ALA A 551 29.16 6.23 -12.22
N SER A 552 29.05 5.19 -11.39
CA SER A 552 29.48 3.82 -11.71
C SER A 552 28.47 3.04 -12.56
N ILE A 553 27.23 3.53 -12.67
CA ILE A 553 26.16 2.86 -13.40
C ILE A 553 26.33 3.10 -14.91
N GLY A 554 26.86 2.09 -15.60
CA GLY A 554 27.04 2.06 -17.05
C GLY A 554 25.74 1.80 -17.81
N ASP A 555 25.73 0.73 -18.60
CA ASP A 555 24.52 0.24 -19.26
C ASP A 555 23.53 -0.36 -18.23
N VAL A 556 22.25 -0.02 -18.39
CA VAL A 556 21.20 -0.35 -17.42
C VAL A 556 20.94 -1.85 -17.34
N LEU A 557 20.93 -2.55 -18.49
CA LEU A 557 20.72 -3.99 -18.50
C LEU A 557 21.92 -4.69 -17.84
N THR A 558 23.14 -4.26 -18.15
CA THR A 558 24.37 -4.83 -17.56
C THR A 558 24.38 -4.65 -16.04
N PHE A 559 24.02 -3.46 -15.54
CA PHE A 559 23.87 -3.19 -14.11
C PHE A 559 22.84 -4.13 -13.48
N GLU A 560 21.64 -4.22 -14.05
CA GLU A 560 20.58 -5.10 -13.55
C GLU A 560 20.99 -6.58 -13.55
N ARG A 561 21.59 -7.07 -14.64
CA ARG A 561 22.04 -8.47 -14.72
C ARG A 561 23.12 -8.77 -13.68
N GLY A 562 24.03 -7.83 -13.40
CA GLY A 562 25.00 -7.96 -12.32
C GLY A 562 24.37 -8.22 -10.94
N VAL A 563 23.17 -7.67 -10.70
CA VAL A 563 22.41 -7.91 -9.46
C VAL A 563 21.58 -9.19 -9.51
N LEU A 564 20.94 -9.48 -10.64
CA LEU A 564 19.93 -10.54 -10.75
C LEU A 564 20.50 -11.91 -11.15
N ASP A 565 21.58 -11.98 -11.93
CA ASP A 565 22.20 -13.24 -12.37
C ASP A 565 22.57 -14.17 -11.20
N PRO A 566 23.15 -13.69 -10.08
CA PRO A 566 23.45 -14.53 -8.93
C PRO A 566 22.22 -15.16 -8.24
N LEU A 567 21.02 -14.68 -8.55
CA LEU A 567 19.74 -15.12 -7.99
C LEU A 567 18.89 -15.86 -9.03
N ALA A 568 19.36 -15.96 -10.28
CA ALA A 568 18.58 -16.48 -11.38
C ALA A 568 18.27 -17.97 -11.18
N LEU A 569 16.98 -18.30 -11.23
CA LEU A 569 16.49 -19.67 -11.21
C LEU A 569 16.24 -20.21 -12.62
N LEU A 570 16.01 -19.30 -13.57
CA LEU A 570 15.85 -19.54 -15.00
C LEU A 570 16.80 -18.64 -15.78
N PRO A 571 17.18 -19.02 -17.02
CA PRO A 571 18.02 -18.17 -17.86
C PRO A 571 17.33 -16.83 -18.15
N TYR A 572 18.14 -15.80 -18.37
CA TYR A 572 17.68 -14.55 -18.94
C TYR A 572 17.24 -14.78 -20.38
N GLU A 573 16.05 -14.30 -20.72
CA GLU A 573 15.47 -14.49 -22.06
C GLU A 573 15.22 -13.17 -22.79
N ALA A 574 14.78 -12.11 -22.09
CA ALA A 574 14.54 -10.78 -22.66
C ALA A 574 14.26 -9.73 -21.57
N GLY A 575 14.27 -8.47 -21.98
CA GLY A 575 13.73 -7.35 -21.20
C GLY A 575 14.69 -6.74 -20.18
N CYS A 576 14.21 -5.70 -19.50
CA CYS A 576 14.88 -5.05 -18.38
C CYS A 576 13.81 -4.66 -17.37
N VAL A 577 13.88 -5.22 -16.16
CA VAL A 577 12.87 -4.96 -15.13
C VAL A 577 12.88 -3.48 -14.74
N SER A 578 14.07 -2.88 -14.63
CA SER A 578 14.29 -1.51 -14.18
C SER A 578 13.52 -0.48 -15.01
N THR A 579 13.30 -0.70 -16.30
CA THR A 579 12.59 0.27 -17.17
C THR A 579 11.09 0.32 -16.95
N SER A 580 10.52 -0.68 -16.27
CA SER A 580 9.11 -0.74 -15.90
C SER A 580 8.90 -0.84 -14.39
N PHE A 581 9.94 -0.57 -13.58
CA PHE A 581 9.87 -0.68 -12.12
C PHE A 581 9.35 0.62 -11.49
N SER A 582 8.08 0.96 -11.77
CA SER A 582 7.44 2.21 -11.35
C SER A 582 7.47 2.44 -9.84
N HIS A 583 7.39 1.40 -9.01
CA HIS A 583 7.44 1.50 -7.54
C HIS A 583 8.63 2.34 -7.06
N ILE A 584 9.80 2.14 -7.68
CA ILE A 584 11.03 2.78 -7.24
C ILE A 584 11.36 4.03 -8.05
N PHE A 585 10.99 4.13 -9.32
CA PHE A 585 11.32 5.31 -10.16
C PHE A 585 10.22 6.37 -10.21
N ALA A 586 8.96 5.99 -9.99
CA ALA A 586 7.80 6.87 -10.10
C ALA A 586 6.80 6.72 -8.94
N GLY A 587 7.13 5.93 -7.93
CA GLY A 587 6.34 5.70 -6.72
C GLY A 587 7.13 5.99 -5.45
N GLY A 588 6.55 5.65 -4.30
CA GLY A 588 7.10 5.94 -2.97
C GLY A 588 8.13 4.95 -2.42
N TYR A 589 8.55 3.95 -3.20
CA TYR A 589 9.31 2.79 -2.70
C TYR A 589 10.81 2.81 -3.05
N SER A 590 11.36 3.92 -3.53
CA SER A 590 12.82 4.04 -3.75
C SER A 590 13.60 3.80 -2.46
N ALA A 591 14.55 2.86 -2.46
CA ALA A 591 15.24 2.37 -1.25
C ALA A 591 14.26 1.91 -0.15
N GLY A 592 13.19 1.24 -0.57
CA GLY A 592 12.04 0.92 0.27
C GLY A 592 11.20 -0.26 -0.23
N TYR A 593 11.54 -0.88 -1.37
CA TYR A 593 10.78 -2.04 -1.83
C TYR A 593 10.91 -3.25 -0.87
N TYR A 594 11.99 -3.31 -0.09
CA TYR A 594 12.18 -4.31 0.97
C TYR A 594 11.09 -4.26 2.04
N SER A 595 10.40 -3.12 2.21
CA SER A 595 9.36 -2.93 3.22
C SER A 595 8.26 -3.97 3.14
N TYR A 596 7.93 -4.49 1.95
CA TYR A 596 6.94 -5.57 1.80
C TYR A 596 7.36 -6.84 2.53
N GLN A 597 8.61 -7.28 2.38
CA GLN A 597 9.12 -8.47 3.05
C GLN A 597 9.41 -8.20 4.53
N TRP A 598 9.78 -6.96 4.88
CA TRP A 598 10.01 -6.56 6.26
C TRP A 598 8.71 -6.56 7.08
N ALA A 599 7.64 -5.95 6.57
CA ALA A 599 6.34 -5.96 7.21
C ALA A 599 5.79 -7.39 7.38
N GLU A 600 6.03 -8.25 6.39
CA GLU A 600 5.62 -9.65 6.44
C GLU A 600 6.25 -10.42 7.62
N VAL A 601 7.49 -10.08 8.01
CA VAL A 601 8.14 -10.63 9.21
C VAL A 601 7.39 -10.20 10.47
N LEU A 602 7.09 -8.90 10.58
CA LEU A 602 6.39 -8.35 11.74
C LEU A 602 5.02 -9.00 11.90
N ASP A 603 4.28 -9.09 10.80
CA ASP A 603 2.97 -9.73 10.75
C ASP A 603 3.04 -11.20 11.17
N ALA A 604 3.91 -11.99 10.54
CA ALA A 604 4.04 -13.41 10.85
C ALA A 604 4.40 -13.67 12.32
N ASP A 605 5.27 -12.85 12.91
CA ASP A 605 5.68 -12.98 14.31
C ASP A 605 4.63 -12.44 15.29
N ALA A 606 3.96 -11.35 14.95
CA ALA A 606 2.86 -10.83 15.74
C ALA A 606 1.69 -11.84 15.79
N PHE A 607 1.34 -12.43 14.65
CA PHE A 607 0.31 -13.46 14.57
C PHE A 607 0.72 -14.75 15.29
N SER A 608 2.02 -15.08 15.34
CA SER A 608 2.50 -16.24 16.10
C SER A 608 2.11 -16.16 17.58
N LEU A 609 2.09 -14.96 18.17
CA LEU A 609 1.65 -14.79 19.57
C LEU A 609 0.16 -15.14 19.74
N PHE A 610 -0.69 -14.78 18.79
CA PHE A 610 -2.11 -15.21 18.78
C PHE A 610 -2.23 -16.72 18.62
N LYS A 611 -1.39 -17.37 17.80
CA LYS A 611 -1.35 -18.83 17.71
C LYS A 611 -0.91 -19.48 19.03
N GLU A 612 0.06 -18.91 19.72
CA GLU A 612 0.58 -19.39 21.01
C GLU A 612 -0.43 -19.27 22.16
N LYS A 613 -1.18 -18.16 22.22
CA LYS A 613 -2.12 -17.86 23.31
C LYS A 613 -3.57 -18.26 23.04
N GLY A 614 -3.93 -18.40 21.77
CA GLY A 614 -5.29 -18.59 21.30
C GLY A 614 -5.72 -17.43 20.39
N LEU A 615 -6.37 -17.75 19.26
CA LEU A 615 -6.67 -16.79 18.18
C LEU A 615 -7.48 -15.57 18.63
N TYR A 616 -8.26 -15.72 19.70
CA TYR A 616 -9.09 -14.66 20.30
C TYR A 616 -8.79 -14.49 21.79
N ASP A 617 -7.54 -14.74 22.22
CA ASP A 617 -7.12 -14.46 23.59
C ASP A 617 -7.33 -12.97 23.93
N PRO A 618 -8.19 -12.64 24.93
CA PRO A 618 -8.55 -11.25 25.18
C PRO A 618 -7.38 -10.37 25.64
N ALA A 619 -6.37 -10.95 26.29
CA ALA A 619 -5.19 -10.19 26.73
C ALA A 619 -4.30 -9.82 25.54
N THR A 620 -4.08 -10.75 24.61
CA THR A 620 -3.30 -10.52 23.38
C THR A 620 -4.02 -9.53 22.45
N GLY A 621 -5.34 -9.66 22.26
CA GLY A 621 -6.13 -8.70 21.47
C GLY A 621 -6.08 -7.27 22.04
N ARG A 622 -6.23 -7.12 23.37
CA ARG A 622 -6.06 -5.81 24.04
C ARG A 622 -4.64 -5.28 23.95
N ALA A 623 -3.62 -6.13 24.10
CA ALA A 623 -2.24 -5.70 23.95
C ALA A 623 -1.97 -5.18 22.53
N PHE A 624 -2.47 -5.85 21.49
CA PHE A 624 -2.33 -5.37 20.11
C PHE A 624 -3.04 -4.03 19.90
N ARG A 625 -4.30 -3.91 20.39
CA ARG A 625 -5.06 -2.65 20.38
C ARG A 625 -4.29 -1.51 21.06
N ASP A 626 -3.85 -1.70 22.29
CA ASP A 626 -3.30 -0.63 23.14
C ASP A 626 -1.83 -0.29 22.84
N ARG A 627 -1.06 -1.24 22.30
CA ARG A 627 0.39 -1.09 22.08
C ARG A 627 0.77 -0.89 20.62
N VAL A 628 -0.06 -1.33 19.67
CA VAL A 628 0.20 -1.18 18.24
C VAL A 628 -0.78 -0.18 17.64
N LEU A 629 -2.09 -0.45 17.70
CA LEU A 629 -3.10 0.35 16.98
C LEU A 629 -3.34 1.73 17.62
N ALA A 630 -3.25 1.84 18.94
CA ALA A 630 -3.61 3.07 19.65
C ALA A 630 -2.57 4.19 19.61
N LEU A 631 -1.31 3.87 19.26
CA LEU A 631 -0.17 4.75 19.54
C LEU A 631 0.36 5.49 18.31
N GLY A 632 -0.13 5.20 17.11
CA GLY A 632 0.29 5.86 15.87
C GLY A 632 1.81 6.05 15.78
N GLY A 633 2.25 7.20 15.29
CA GLY A 633 3.66 7.57 15.18
C GLY A 633 4.30 8.13 16.46
N SER A 634 3.70 7.93 17.64
CA SER A 634 4.17 8.55 18.89
C SER A 634 5.47 7.96 19.44
N ARG A 635 5.86 6.77 19.00
CA ARG A 635 7.08 6.06 19.41
C ARG A 635 7.70 5.31 18.23
N PRO A 636 9.00 4.98 18.30
CA PRO A 636 9.64 4.11 17.30
C PRO A 636 8.87 2.79 17.16
N PRO A 637 8.57 2.32 15.94
CA PRO A 637 7.74 1.13 15.76
C PRO A 637 8.34 -0.16 16.36
N LEU A 638 9.67 -0.25 16.46
CA LEU A 638 10.34 -1.38 17.13
C LEU A 638 10.01 -1.41 18.63
N ASP A 639 9.82 -0.25 19.26
CA ASP A 639 9.39 -0.17 20.65
C ASP A 639 7.95 -0.64 20.81
N LEU A 640 7.06 -0.21 19.90
CA LEU A 640 5.66 -0.64 19.88
C LEU A 640 5.56 -2.16 19.71
N PHE A 641 6.34 -2.72 18.79
CA PHE A 641 6.41 -4.16 18.58
C PHE A 641 6.94 -4.90 19.80
N ARG A 642 8.03 -4.42 20.43
CA ARG A 642 8.58 -5.04 21.65
C ARG A 642 7.59 -5.00 22.81
N ASP A 643 6.88 -3.90 22.98
CA ASP A 643 5.87 -3.75 24.04
C ASP A 643 4.69 -4.70 23.85
N PHE A 644 4.34 -5.02 22.61
CA PHE A 644 3.32 -6.03 22.28
C PHE A 644 3.87 -7.46 22.39
N ARG A 645 4.96 -7.76 21.69
CA ARG A 645 5.50 -9.12 21.51
C ARG A 645 6.29 -9.63 22.71
N GLY A 646 6.83 -8.72 23.52
CA GLY A 646 7.74 -8.98 24.65
C GLY A 646 9.20 -9.18 24.25
N ARG A 647 9.53 -9.10 22.95
CA ARG A 647 10.88 -9.23 22.38
C ARG A 647 10.94 -8.55 21.00
N GLU A 648 12.13 -8.43 20.43
CA GLU A 648 12.30 -7.98 19.05
C GLU A 648 11.67 -8.97 18.05
N PRO A 649 11.32 -8.50 16.83
CA PRO A 649 10.80 -9.36 15.78
C PRO A 649 11.75 -10.51 15.46
N ASP A 650 11.20 -11.72 15.34
CA ASP A 650 11.95 -12.86 14.86
C ASP A 650 12.05 -12.81 13.33
N PRO A 651 13.24 -12.60 12.75
CA PRO A 651 13.42 -12.47 11.30
C PRO A 651 13.03 -13.73 10.52
N ASP A 652 12.90 -14.89 11.18
CA ASP A 652 12.55 -16.16 10.56
C ASP A 652 11.04 -16.47 10.60
N ALA A 653 10.23 -15.62 11.23
CA ALA A 653 8.80 -15.88 11.40
C ALA A 653 8.05 -16.04 10.06
N SER A 654 8.31 -15.15 9.10
CA SER A 654 7.69 -15.22 7.76
C SER A 654 8.16 -16.47 6.99
N LEU A 655 9.43 -16.85 7.14
CA LEU A 655 10.00 -18.04 6.52
C LEU A 655 9.35 -19.33 7.06
N ARG A 656 9.11 -19.41 8.38
CA ARG A 656 8.36 -20.53 8.99
C ARG A 656 6.91 -20.56 8.54
N ARG A 657 6.23 -19.40 8.50
CA ARG A 657 4.85 -19.31 8.00
C ARG A 657 4.74 -19.85 6.58
N ARG A 658 5.70 -19.52 5.72
CA ARG A 658 5.82 -20.00 4.35
C ARG A 658 6.26 -21.47 4.21
N GLY A 659 6.48 -22.18 5.32
CA GLY A 659 6.95 -23.56 5.32
C GLY A 659 8.37 -23.74 4.79
N LEU A 660 9.19 -22.68 4.80
CA LEU A 660 10.59 -22.71 4.35
C LEU A 660 11.57 -23.06 5.47
N LEU A 661 11.13 -22.94 6.72
CA LEU A 661 11.82 -23.39 7.92
C LEU A 661 10.85 -24.22 8.78
N ASP A 662 11.40 -25.12 9.59
CA ASP A 662 10.62 -25.90 10.55
C ASP A 662 9.96 -24.99 11.59
N ALA A 663 8.81 -25.42 12.12
CA ALA A 663 8.15 -24.70 13.22
C ALA A 663 9.09 -24.59 14.43
N ALA A 664 9.04 -23.43 15.09
CA ALA A 664 9.90 -23.08 16.24
C ALA A 664 9.56 -23.90 17.50
#